data_AF-A0A975HH39-F1
#
_entry.id   AF-A0A975HH39-F1
#
_cell.length_a   1.000
_cell.length_b   1.000
_cell.length_c   1.000
_cell.angle_alpha   90.00
_cell.angle_beta   90.00
_cell.angle_gamma   90.00
#
_symmetry.space_group_name_H-M   'P 1'
#
loop_
_entity.id
_entity.type
_entity.pdbx_description
1 polymer ?
#
loop_
_entity_poly.entity_id
_entity_poly.type
_entity_poly.pdbx_seq_one_letter_code
_entity_poly.pdbx_strand_id
1 'polypeptide(L)'
;MSTIESHIKKSKSLSEFFNTTANTQPVPTRELNTVDSSAVTYGSAQQVLKQVFGYDAFRDGQEAVISASLSGQDTMVLLPTGGGKSLCYQIPSLLLDKVTIVVTPLLSLMKDQVDQLLELGIPAGFVNSQQTREQQMQVMNQLQHNEIKILYVSPERLLQYQFMEHIRFCGVGLFAIDEAHCLSHWGHDFRQDYLRLNCIKPQFPDVPIMALTATADRATRYDIAAQLQLQSPFVHTGSFDRPNLRYTIEEKFKPLSQLMMFLKSQTDQSGIVYCSSRARVDDITDKLANKGYRVAAYHAGYDTAHRNHVQEQFQRDNIQIVVATVAFGMGINKPNIRFVVHYDLPKTIESYYQETGRAGRDGLPAECLLFFDSGDVPRVKRLIADNPNEDRVKVETQRFNAMVALADAQTCRRQVLLNYFNEYSEEACGNCDICLDPPKSFDATVAAQQALSCIYRCEQRVGIGHIIDVLRGSHNSRVKDLGHDQLSTFAIGKSQSHEFWMSIIRQLIHRGFVEQDISRNSQLLLTDKARPILKGEIALMLAEPRIGRKVYDDKPLVVNYDKRLYARLKSLRKSLAEEHDVPPFVVFSDATLTEMASRLPINPRQLLAISGVGETKLARYGDAFIQVITRHLES
;
A
#
# COMPACT_ATOMS: atom_id res chain seq x y z
N MET A 1 37.06 39.61 36.86
CA MET A 1 37.34 40.81 36.04
C MET A 1 37.42 40.38 34.59
N SER A 2 36.49 40.90 33.77
CA SER A 2 36.35 40.76 32.30
C SER A 2 36.47 39.34 31.73
N THR A 3 35.43 38.66 31.24
CA THR A 3 34.42 39.13 30.28
C THR A 3 33.27 38.11 30.27
N ILE A 4 32.24 38.32 31.10
CA ILE A 4 30.94 37.63 31.03
C ILE A 4 29.89 38.69 31.43
N GLU A 5 29.70 39.70 30.58
CA GLU A 5 28.80 40.82 30.88
C GLU A 5 28.33 41.51 29.58
N SER A 6 27.60 40.78 28.72
CA SER A 6 26.90 41.45 27.60
C SER A 6 25.55 40.85 27.17
N HIS A 7 24.97 39.87 27.88
CA HIS A 7 23.67 39.31 27.47
C HIS A 7 22.60 39.14 28.55
N ILE A 8 22.62 39.94 29.62
CA ILE A 8 21.49 40.00 30.56
C ILE A 8 21.29 41.44 31.03
N LYS A 9 20.39 42.17 30.35
CA LYS A 9 19.59 43.28 30.91
C LYS A 9 18.60 43.77 29.86
N LYS A 10 17.36 43.27 29.95
CA LYS A 10 16.10 44.03 29.84
C LYS A 10 14.92 43.05 29.93
N SER A 11 14.59 42.69 31.17
CA SER A 11 13.26 42.19 31.52
C SER A 11 12.29 43.37 31.56
N LYS A 12 11.16 43.24 30.85
CA LYS A 12 9.91 43.93 31.17
C LYS A 12 8.80 42.89 31.18
N SER A 13 7.88 43.09 32.11
CA SER A 13 7.06 42.08 32.78
C SER A 13 5.92 41.51 31.94
N LEU A 14 5.65 40.23 32.21
CA LEU A 14 4.56 39.36 31.73
C LEU A 14 3.15 39.77 32.18
N SER A 15 2.89 41.06 32.44
CA SER A 15 1.65 41.54 33.08
C SER A 15 0.75 42.39 32.17
N GLU A 16 1.06 42.54 30.88
CA GLU A 16 0.26 43.35 29.94
C GLU A 16 -0.47 42.53 28.85
N PHE A 17 -0.38 41.20 28.86
CA PHE A 17 -1.06 40.35 27.86
C PHE A 17 -2.47 39.88 28.24
N PHE A 18 -2.91 40.12 29.48
CA PHE A 18 -4.26 39.82 29.94
C PHE A 18 -4.96 41.10 30.36
N ASN A 19 -5.53 41.82 29.38
CA ASN A 19 -6.73 42.65 29.55
C ASN A 19 -7.04 43.37 28.23
N THR A 20 -7.84 42.74 27.38
CA THR A 20 -8.74 43.47 26.49
C THR A 20 -10.06 42.74 26.42
N THR A 21 -11.08 43.50 26.80
CA THR A 21 -12.43 43.11 27.14
C THR A 21 -13.25 42.63 25.95
N ALA A 22 -14.09 41.66 26.27
CA ALA A 22 -15.22 41.14 25.53
C ALA A 22 -15.97 42.20 24.70
N ASN A 23 -16.12 41.91 23.40
CA ASN A 23 -17.24 42.39 22.60
C ASN A 23 -17.60 41.29 21.59
N THR A 24 -18.21 40.21 22.08
CA THR A 24 -18.73 39.11 21.26
C THR A 24 -20.12 39.47 20.77
N GLN A 25 -20.22 39.92 19.52
CA GLN A 25 -21.44 39.72 18.75
C GLN A 25 -21.59 38.22 18.47
N PRO A 26 -22.81 37.64 18.58
CA PRO A 26 -23.01 36.23 18.31
C PRO A 26 -22.75 35.95 16.82
N VAL A 27 -21.82 35.03 16.57
CA VAL A 27 -21.63 34.39 15.27
C VAL A 27 -22.94 33.70 14.90
N PRO A 28 -23.51 33.92 13.69
CA PRO A 28 -24.76 33.30 13.32
C PRO A 28 -24.59 31.78 13.30
N THR A 29 -25.38 31.10 14.11
CA THR A 29 -25.59 29.65 14.07
C THR A 29 -26.00 29.27 12.65
N ARG A 30 -25.12 28.58 11.93
CA ARG A 30 -25.43 27.94 10.64
C ARG A 30 -26.56 26.94 10.91
N GLU A 31 -27.74 27.23 10.38
CA GLU A 31 -28.77 26.21 10.18
C GLU A 31 -28.18 25.15 9.26
N LEU A 32 -27.94 23.96 9.83
CA LEU A 32 -27.81 22.75 9.03
C LEU A 32 -29.10 22.64 8.24
N ASN A 33 -29.04 22.80 6.92
CA ASN A 33 -30.13 22.45 6.04
C ASN A 33 -30.54 21.01 6.39
N THR A 34 -31.67 20.89 7.08
CA THR A 34 -32.33 19.62 7.36
C THR A 34 -32.73 19.04 6.01
N VAL A 35 -31.89 18.16 5.47
CA VAL A 35 -32.30 17.29 4.38
C VAL A 35 -33.43 16.45 4.95
N ASP A 36 -34.60 16.60 4.34
CA ASP A 36 -35.83 15.89 4.66
C ASP A 36 -35.53 14.38 4.78
N SER A 37 -35.62 13.82 5.99
CA SER A 37 -35.20 12.45 6.31
C SER A 37 -36.23 11.39 5.93
N SER A 38 -37.08 11.68 4.93
CA SER A 38 -37.90 10.64 4.31
C SER A 38 -36.95 9.57 3.74
N ALA A 39 -36.97 8.37 4.31
CA ALA A 39 -36.08 7.28 3.93
C ALA A 39 -36.23 6.99 2.44
N VAL A 40 -35.26 7.44 1.64
CA VAL A 40 -35.16 7.08 0.22
C VAL A 40 -35.07 5.56 0.18
N THR A 41 -36.17 4.91 -0.20
CA THR A 41 -36.25 3.46 -0.28
C THR A 41 -35.75 3.07 -1.67
N TYR A 42 -34.56 2.50 -1.75
CA TYR A 42 -34.01 2.02 -3.01
C TYR A 42 -34.66 0.69 -3.40
N GLY A 43 -35.15 0.58 -4.62
CA GLY A 43 -35.85 -0.63 -5.11
C GLY A 43 -34.92 -1.77 -5.55
N SER A 44 -33.61 -1.52 -5.71
CA SER A 44 -32.63 -2.55 -6.09
C SER A 44 -31.18 -2.14 -5.80
N ALA A 45 -30.28 -3.13 -5.73
CA ALA A 45 -28.83 -2.91 -5.59
C ALA A 45 -28.24 -2.09 -6.75
N GLN A 46 -28.74 -2.27 -7.97
CA GLN A 46 -28.30 -1.51 -9.13
C GLN A 46 -28.68 -0.02 -9.04
N GLN A 47 -29.86 0.29 -8.47
CA GLN A 47 -30.26 1.68 -8.21
C GLN A 47 -29.35 2.34 -7.18
N VAL A 48 -29.04 1.65 -6.07
CA VAL A 48 -28.09 2.14 -5.06
C VAL A 48 -26.72 2.41 -5.69
N LEU A 49 -26.20 1.47 -6.47
CA LEU A 49 -24.90 1.58 -7.13
C LEU A 49 -24.82 2.85 -8.00
N LYS A 50 -25.87 3.12 -8.78
CA LYS A 50 -25.91 4.25 -9.70
C LYS A 50 -26.19 5.57 -9.01
N GLN A 51 -27.24 5.66 -8.20
CA GLN A 51 -27.71 6.93 -7.62
C GLN A 51 -26.80 7.43 -6.50
N VAL A 52 -26.36 6.52 -5.63
CA VAL A 52 -25.55 6.87 -4.46
C VAL A 52 -24.07 6.88 -4.80
N PHE A 53 -23.57 5.79 -5.39
CA PHE A 53 -22.15 5.63 -5.64
C PHE A 53 -21.68 6.14 -7.01
N GLY A 54 -22.60 6.41 -7.95
CA GLY A 54 -22.27 6.95 -9.27
C GLY A 54 -21.60 5.95 -10.22
N TYR A 55 -21.81 4.64 -10.04
CA TYR A 55 -21.26 3.61 -10.93
C TYR A 55 -22.34 2.97 -11.81
N ASP A 56 -22.02 2.72 -13.08
CA ASP A 56 -22.97 2.15 -14.04
C ASP A 56 -23.10 0.62 -13.94
N ALA A 57 -22.06 -0.08 -13.50
CA ALA A 57 -22.01 -1.53 -13.47
C ALA A 57 -21.21 -2.07 -12.28
N PHE A 58 -21.62 -3.23 -11.78
CA PHE A 58 -20.87 -3.98 -10.78
C PHE A 58 -19.56 -4.50 -11.38
N ARG A 59 -18.54 -4.60 -10.54
CA ARG A 59 -17.34 -5.37 -10.85
C ARG A 59 -17.60 -6.85 -10.66
N ASP A 60 -16.70 -7.66 -11.21
CA ASP A 60 -16.83 -9.11 -11.20
C ASP A 60 -17.12 -9.69 -9.80
N GLY A 61 -18.21 -10.44 -9.73
CA GLY A 61 -18.79 -11.07 -8.55
C GLY A 61 -19.33 -10.15 -7.44
N GLN A 62 -19.27 -8.82 -7.56
CA GLN A 62 -19.88 -7.94 -6.56
C GLN A 62 -21.40 -8.16 -6.45
N GLU A 63 -22.09 -8.26 -7.59
CA GLU A 63 -23.54 -8.47 -7.63
C GLU A 63 -23.93 -9.81 -6.98
N ALA A 64 -23.19 -10.88 -7.27
CA ALA A 64 -23.45 -12.21 -6.69
C ALA A 64 -23.26 -12.21 -5.16
N VAL A 65 -22.20 -11.56 -4.66
CA VAL A 65 -21.97 -11.40 -3.21
C VAL A 65 -23.09 -10.60 -2.55
N ILE A 66 -23.50 -9.48 -3.16
CA ILE A 66 -24.56 -8.63 -2.62
C ILE A 66 -25.89 -9.40 -2.60
N SER A 67 -26.23 -10.11 -3.67
CA SER A 67 -27.44 -10.93 -3.75
C SER A 67 -27.45 -12.04 -2.70
N ALA A 68 -26.34 -12.76 -2.53
CA ALA A 68 -26.23 -13.82 -1.51
C ALA A 68 -26.43 -13.25 -0.09
N SER A 69 -25.80 -12.11 0.20
CA SER A 69 -25.96 -11.43 1.49
C SER A 69 -27.39 -10.95 1.72
N LEU A 70 -28.07 -10.41 0.70
CA LEU A 70 -29.46 -9.96 0.80
C LEU A 70 -30.44 -11.14 0.98
N SER A 71 -30.11 -12.32 0.48
CA SER A 71 -30.89 -13.55 0.74
C SER A 71 -30.65 -14.15 2.14
N GLY A 72 -29.87 -13.50 3.00
CA GLY A 72 -29.55 -13.98 4.35
C GLY A 72 -28.48 -15.09 4.39
N GLN A 73 -27.75 -15.30 3.29
CA GLN A 73 -26.67 -16.29 3.26
C GLN A 73 -25.38 -15.68 3.82
N ASP A 74 -24.63 -16.47 4.60
CA ASP A 74 -23.27 -16.11 5.00
C ASP A 74 -22.39 -16.02 3.74
N THR A 75 -21.41 -15.12 3.74
CA THR A 75 -20.56 -14.88 2.57
C THR A 75 -19.09 -14.80 2.94
N MET A 76 -18.22 -15.32 2.09
CA MET A 76 -16.77 -15.16 2.19
C MET A 76 -16.25 -14.53 0.90
N VAL A 77 -15.70 -13.33 1.02
CA VAL A 77 -15.33 -12.46 -0.09
C VAL A 77 -13.82 -12.27 -0.12
N LEU A 78 -13.19 -12.86 -1.12
CA LEU A 78 -11.78 -12.63 -1.44
C LEU A 78 -11.71 -11.71 -2.65
N LEU A 79 -11.44 -10.45 -2.40
CA LEU A 79 -11.25 -9.45 -3.46
C LEU A 79 -9.97 -8.68 -3.17
N PRO A 80 -9.09 -8.44 -4.16
CA PRO A 80 -7.84 -7.75 -3.92
C PRO A 80 -8.04 -6.32 -3.41
N THR A 81 -6.96 -5.69 -2.95
CA THR A 81 -6.99 -4.27 -2.62
C THR A 81 -7.45 -3.46 -3.84
N GLY A 82 -8.40 -2.56 -3.63
CA GLY A 82 -9.01 -1.79 -4.73
C GLY A 82 -10.09 -2.54 -5.52
N GLY A 83 -10.38 -3.81 -5.23
CA GLY A 83 -11.42 -4.61 -5.90
C GLY A 83 -12.87 -4.23 -5.57
N GLY A 84 -13.09 -3.25 -4.68
CA GLY A 84 -14.43 -2.79 -4.31
C GLY A 84 -15.11 -3.58 -3.19
N LYS A 85 -14.33 -4.15 -2.26
CA LYS A 85 -14.82 -4.87 -1.07
C LYS A 85 -15.88 -4.10 -0.28
N SER A 86 -15.67 -2.80 -0.07
CA SER A 86 -16.60 -2.00 0.74
C SER A 86 -18.01 -1.96 0.16
N LEU A 87 -18.16 -1.91 -1.16
CA LEU A 87 -19.47 -1.92 -1.81
C LEU A 87 -20.25 -3.21 -1.56
N CYS A 88 -19.55 -4.35 -1.35
CA CYS A 88 -20.18 -5.63 -1.07
C CYS A 88 -21.03 -5.61 0.21
N TYR A 89 -20.64 -4.83 1.23
CA TYR A 89 -21.45 -4.66 2.44
C TYR A 89 -22.21 -3.33 2.46
N GLN A 90 -21.67 -2.24 1.90
CA GLN A 90 -22.32 -0.92 1.95
C GLN A 90 -23.63 -0.88 1.15
N ILE A 91 -23.70 -1.53 -0.01
CA ILE A 91 -24.93 -1.59 -0.82
C ILE A 91 -26.04 -2.36 -0.10
N PRO A 92 -25.83 -3.60 0.40
CA PRO A 92 -26.88 -4.29 1.12
C PRO A 92 -27.29 -3.55 2.41
N SER A 93 -26.38 -2.85 3.10
CA SER A 93 -26.74 -2.03 4.28
C SER A 93 -27.80 -0.98 4.00
N LEU A 94 -27.88 -0.46 2.78
CA LEU A 94 -28.87 0.55 2.38
C LEU A 94 -30.22 -0.07 1.99
N LEU A 95 -30.25 -1.37 1.70
CA LEU A 95 -31.44 -2.12 1.32
C LEU A 95 -32.05 -2.90 2.49
N LEU A 96 -31.26 -3.16 3.54
CA LEU A 96 -31.71 -3.80 4.77
C LEU A 96 -32.36 -2.77 5.69
N ASP A 97 -33.44 -3.16 6.36
CA ASP A 97 -34.12 -2.28 7.33
C ASP A 97 -33.25 -1.98 8.54
N LYS A 98 -32.52 -3.01 9.01
CA LYS A 98 -31.69 -3.00 10.22
C LYS A 98 -30.26 -2.52 9.97
N VAL A 99 -29.58 -2.10 11.04
CA VAL A 99 -28.18 -1.63 10.97
C VAL A 99 -27.23 -2.74 10.51
N THR A 100 -26.21 -2.38 9.74
CA THR A 100 -25.05 -3.24 9.48
C THR A 100 -23.91 -2.91 10.43
N ILE A 101 -23.36 -3.93 11.08
CA ILE A 101 -22.18 -3.80 11.94
C ILE A 101 -20.93 -4.21 11.16
N VAL A 102 -19.99 -3.30 10.98
CA VAL A 102 -18.72 -3.54 10.30
C VAL A 102 -17.59 -3.62 11.32
N VAL A 103 -16.96 -4.79 11.45
CA VAL A 103 -15.84 -5.03 12.35
C VAL A 103 -14.55 -4.83 11.57
N THR A 104 -13.69 -3.92 12.03
CA THR A 104 -12.39 -3.67 11.37
C THR A 104 -11.27 -3.51 12.40
N PRO A 105 -10.04 -3.97 12.12
CA PRO A 105 -8.96 -3.94 13.10
C PRO A 105 -8.34 -2.55 13.28
N LEU A 106 -8.79 -1.57 12.49
CA LEU A 106 -8.01 -0.39 12.15
C LEU A 106 -8.83 0.86 12.42
N LEU A 107 -8.55 1.49 13.57
CA LEU A 107 -9.31 2.65 14.04
C LEU A 107 -9.26 3.82 13.04
N SER A 108 -8.11 4.06 12.40
CA SER A 108 -7.97 5.13 11.40
C SER A 108 -8.78 4.87 10.13
N LEU A 109 -9.00 3.60 9.76
CA LEU A 109 -9.84 3.25 8.61
C LEU A 109 -11.32 3.53 8.89
N MET A 110 -11.77 3.36 10.14
CA MET A 110 -13.17 3.59 10.51
C MET A 110 -13.60 5.03 10.21
N LYS A 111 -12.79 6.01 10.65
CA LYS A 111 -13.07 7.42 10.41
C LYS A 111 -13.10 7.72 8.92
N ASP A 112 -12.06 7.30 8.16
CA ASP A 112 -11.99 7.50 6.71
C ASP A 112 -13.22 6.95 5.97
N GLN A 113 -13.72 5.76 6.38
CA GLN A 113 -14.91 5.16 5.77
C GLN A 113 -16.19 5.91 6.14
N VAL A 114 -16.34 6.30 7.41
CA VAL A 114 -17.52 7.05 7.87
C VAL A 114 -17.60 8.42 7.22
N ASP A 115 -16.48 9.16 7.17
CA ASP A 115 -16.43 10.47 6.52
C ASP A 115 -16.83 10.36 5.02
N GLN A 116 -16.37 9.31 4.32
CA GLN A 116 -16.78 9.06 2.93
C GLN A 116 -18.27 8.73 2.78
N LEU A 117 -18.83 7.95 3.70
CA LEU A 117 -20.25 7.59 3.68
C LEU A 117 -21.15 8.81 3.96
N LEU A 118 -20.80 9.62 4.96
CA LEU A 118 -21.51 10.87 5.28
C LEU A 118 -21.50 11.83 4.10
N GLU A 119 -20.40 11.88 3.35
CA GLU A 119 -20.27 12.72 2.16
C GLU A 119 -21.11 12.23 0.97
N LEU A 120 -21.42 10.94 0.93
CA LEU A 120 -22.40 10.35 0.01
C LEU A 120 -23.86 10.53 0.50
N GLY A 121 -24.06 11.06 1.70
CA GLY A 121 -25.37 11.18 2.34
C GLY A 121 -25.84 9.89 3.02
N ILE A 122 -24.94 8.93 3.24
CA ILE A 122 -25.24 7.67 3.93
C ILE A 122 -25.06 7.88 5.45
N PRO A 123 -26.10 7.63 6.27
CA PRO A 123 -25.98 7.74 7.71
C PRO A 123 -25.08 6.64 8.28
N ALA A 124 -23.89 7.01 8.72
CA ALA A 124 -22.87 6.09 9.22
C ALA A 124 -22.22 6.62 10.50
N GLY A 125 -21.76 5.72 11.35
CA GLY A 125 -21.04 6.05 12.58
C GLY A 125 -19.92 5.07 12.87
N PHE A 126 -19.06 5.41 13.83
CA PHE A 126 -18.06 4.48 14.34
C PHE A 126 -17.96 4.54 15.86
N VAL A 127 -17.58 3.42 16.49
CA VAL A 127 -17.30 3.33 17.93
C VAL A 127 -15.93 2.70 18.16
N ASN A 128 -15.02 3.45 18.79
CA ASN A 128 -13.71 2.95 19.18
C ASN A 128 -13.16 3.60 20.47
N SER A 129 -12.00 3.13 20.91
CA SER A 129 -11.33 3.56 22.14
C SER A 129 -10.73 4.98 22.09
N GLN A 130 -10.65 5.61 20.92
CA GLN A 130 -10.12 6.98 20.77
C GLN A 130 -11.18 8.07 20.97
N GLN A 131 -12.47 7.70 20.97
CA GLN A 131 -13.57 8.64 21.18
C GLN A 131 -13.79 8.94 22.67
N THR A 132 -14.26 10.17 22.95
CA THR A 132 -14.73 10.52 24.30
C THR A 132 -16.02 9.77 24.64
N ARG A 133 -16.34 9.66 25.93
CA ARG A 133 -17.58 9.02 26.39
C ARG A 133 -18.83 9.70 25.81
N GLU A 134 -18.82 11.02 25.70
CA GLU A 134 -19.92 11.79 25.11
C GLU A 134 -20.14 11.45 23.63
N GLN A 135 -19.06 11.38 22.84
CA GLN A 135 -19.13 10.98 21.43
C GLN A 135 -19.68 9.56 21.28
N GLN A 136 -19.22 8.62 22.11
CA GLN A 136 -19.74 7.26 22.09
C GLN A 136 -21.24 7.24 22.44
N MET A 137 -21.67 7.98 23.46
CA MET A 137 -23.09 8.06 23.84
C MET A 137 -23.96 8.67 22.74
N GLN A 138 -23.46 9.68 22.02
CA GLN A 138 -24.15 10.24 20.85
C GLN A 138 -24.37 9.18 19.77
N VAL A 139 -23.33 8.44 19.40
CA VAL A 139 -23.44 7.37 18.40
C VAL A 139 -24.41 6.27 18.85
N MET A 140 -24.39 5.89 20.13
CA MET A 140 -25.35 4.90 20.65
C MET A 140 -26.79 5.43 20.61
N ASN A 141 -27.02 6.71 20.94
CA ASN A 141 -28.36 7.30 20.87
C ASN A 141 -28.87 7.34 19.42
N GLN A 142 -28.03 7.75 18.46
CA GLN A 142 -28.37 7.73 17.03
C GLN A 142 -28.72 6.31 16.55
N LEU A 143 -27.96 5.31 17.03
CA LEU A 143 -28.24 3.91 16.73
C LEU A 143 -29.62 3.47 17.25
N GLN A 144 -29.99 3.85 18.48
CA GLN A 144 -31.30 3.53 19.06
C GLN A 144 -32.47 4.17 18.30
N HIS A 145 -32.25 5.33 17.68
CA HIS A 145 -33.26 6.04 16.91
C HIS A 145 -33.28 5.65 15.43
N ASN A 146 -32.54 4.60 15.04
CA ASN A 146 -32.38 4.14 13.65
C ASN A 146 -31.81 5.19 12.70
N GLU A 147 -31.01 6.12 13.22
CA GLU A 147 -30.37 7.19 12.45
C GLU A 147 -29.05 6.74 11.81
N ILE A 148 -28.60 5.50 12.08
CA ILE A 148 -27.36 4.92 11.55
C ILE A 148 -27.68 3.66 10.76
N LYS A 149 -27.29 3.64 9.48
CA LYS A 149 -27.37 2.44 8.61
C LYS A 149 -26.13 1.55 8.69
N ILE A 150 -24.96 2.16 8.88
CA ILE A 150 -23.68 1.44 8.95
C ILE A 150 -22.89 1.88 10.18
N LEU A 151 -22.56 0.94 11.07
CA LEU A 151 -21.78 1.18 12.27
C LEU A 151 -20.44 0.44 12.22
N TYR A 152 -19.34 1.18 12.17
CA TYR A 152 -17.99 0.62 12.26
C TYR A 152 -17.57 0.44 13.72
N VAL A 153 -17.04 -0.73 14.08
CA VAL A 153 -16.72 -1.08 15.47
C VAL A 153 -15.40 -1.82 15.53
N SER A 154 -14.59 -1.58 16.58
CA SER A 154 -13.40 -2.38 16.84
C SER A 154 -13.75 -3.74 17.46
N PRO A 155 -12.95 -4.80 17.22
CA PRO A 155 -13.22 -6.13 17.78
C PRO A 155 -13.40 -6.10 19.31
N GLU A 156 -12.51 -5.39 20.01
CA GLU A 156 -12.53 -5.30 21.47
C GLU A 156 -13.78 -4.58 22.00
N ARG A 157 -14.35 -3.64 21.25
CA ARG A 157 -15.61 -2.96 21.61
C ARG A 157 -16.79 -3.87 21.36
N LEU A 158 -16.81 -4.56 20.21
CA LEU A 158 -17.87 -5.48 19.85
C LEU A 158 -18.02 -6.60 20.90
N LEU A 159 -16.91 -7.10 21.44
CA LEU A 159 -16.88 -8.18 22.43
C LEU A 159 -17.38 -7.78 23.84
N GLN A 160 -17.74 -6.52 24.06
CA GLN A 160 -18.28 -6.07 25.34
C GLN A 160 -19.75 -6.47 25.46
N TYR A 161 -20.10 -7.16 26.56
CA TYR A 161 -21.45 -7.65 26.82
C TYR A 161 -22.53 -6.56 26.68
N GLN A 162 -22.29 -5.37 27.26
CA GLN A 162 -23.23 -4.25 27.20
C GLN A 162 -23.47 -3.77 25.76
N PHE A 163 -22.43 -3.80 24.92
CA PHE A 163 -22.55 -3.40 23.51
C PHE A 163 -23.32 -4.43 22.70
N MET A 164 -23.02 -5.73 22.90
CA MET A 164 -23.75 -6.85 22.29
C MET A 164 -25.24 -6.82 22.57
N GLU A 165 -25.63 -6.63 23.84
CA GLU A 165 -27.04 -6.53 24.22
C GLU A 165 -27.71 -5.32 23.57
N HIS A 166 -27.00 -4.20 23.48
CA HIS A 166 -27.53 -2.98 22.89
C HIS A 166 -27.79 -3.12 21.37
N ILE A 167 -26.83 -3.66 20.61
CA ILE A 167 -27.02 -3.89 19.18
C ILE A 167 -28.07 -4.98 18.92
N ARG A 168 -28.23 -5.96 19.84
CA ARG A 168 -29.32 -6.94 19.78
C ARG A 168 -30.68 -6.27 19.91
N PHE A 169 -30.82 -5.34 20.86
CA PHE A 169 -32.05 -4.57 21.04
C PHE A 169 -32.39 -3.71 19.81
N CYS A 170 -31.40 -3.03 19.22
CA CYS A 170 -31.61 -2.22 18.01
C CYS A 170 -31.91 -3.06 16.76
N GLY A 171 -31.46 -4.31 16.75
CA GLY A 171 -31.62 -5.25 15.64
C GLY A 171 -30.53 -5.07 14.59
N VAL A 172 -29.83 -6.16 14.28
CA VAL A 172 -28.75 -6.18 13.26
C VAL A 172 -29.23 -6.89 12.00
N GLY A 173 -28.93 -6.33 10.83
CA GLY A 173 -29.25 -6.90 9.52
C GLY A 173 -28.10 -7.67 8.88
N LEU A 174 -26.85 -7.28 9.18
CA LEU A 174 -25.65 -7.88 8.62
C LEU A 174 -24.45 -7.62 9.54
N PHE A 175 -23.60 -8.63 9.71
CA PHE A 175 -22.24 -8.45 10.24
C PHE A 175 -21.24 -8.54 9.10
N ALA A 176 -20.45 -7.48 8.87
CA ALA A 176 -19.33 -7.49 7.94
C ALA A 176 -18.01 -7.52 8.72
N ILE A 177 -17.25 -8.61 8.60
CA ILE A 177 -15.94 -8.79 9.23
C ILE A 177 -14.86 -8.44 8.21
N ASP A 178 -14.34 -7.22 8.28
CA ASP A 178 -13.27 -6.75 7.41
C ASP A 178 -11.90 -7.23 7.92
N GLU A 179 -10.97 -7.39 6.97
CA GLU A 179 -9.66 -8.01 7.18
C GLU A 179 -9.74 -9.36 7.93
N ALA A 180 -10.67 -10.22 7.50
CA ALA A 180 -10.95 -11.51 8.13
C ALA A 180 -9.74 -12.44 8.23
N HIS A 181 -8.67 -12.23 7.44
CA HIS A 181 -7.41 -12.97 7.57
C HIS A 181 -6.78 -12.85 8.98
N CYS A 182 -7.12 -11.82 9.77
CA CYS A 182 -6.69 -11.68 11.16
C CYS A 182 -7.19 -12.81 12.09
N LEU A 183 -8.23 -13.55 11.68
CA LEU A 183 -8.77 -14.71 12.41
C LEU A 183 -7.82 -15.92 12.37
N SER A 184 -7.03 -16.05 11.31
CA SER A 184 -6.26 -17.27 11.10
C SER A 184 -4.87 -17.15 11.71
N HIS A 185 -4.46 -18.17 12.46
CA HIS A 185 -3.06 -18.31 12.90
C HIS A 185 -2.09 -18.47 11.71
N TRP A 186 -2.62 -18.93 10.57
CA TRP A 186 -1.89 -19.02 9.31
C TRP A 186 -1.91 -17.70 8.53
N GLY A 187 -2.75 -16.73 8.92
CA GLY A 187 -2.76 -15.39 8.35
C GLY A 187 -1.44 -14.65 8.59
N HIS A 188 -1.15 -13.64 7.78
CA HIS A 188 0.07 -12.84 7.91
C HIS A 188 -0.01 -11.76 9.00
N ASP A 189 -1.22 -11.40 9.47
CA ASP A 189 -1.49 -10.42 10.56
C ASP A 189 -2.49 -10.96 11.60
N PHE A 190 -2.14 -12.05 12.30
CA PHE A 190 -2.99 -12.66 13.32
C PHE A 190 -3.31 -11.74 14.51
N ARG A 191 -4.58 -11.71 14.96
CA ARG A 191 -5.02 -10.94 16.15
C ARG A 191 -5.89 -11.76 17.09
N GLN A 192 -5.52 -11.80 18.38
CA GLN A 192 -6.24 -12.56 19.39
C GLN A 192 -7.71 -12.14 19.56
N ASP A 193 -8.01 -10.84 19.49
CA ASP A 193 -9.40 -10.36 19.64
C ASP A 193 -10.31 -10.83 18.50
N TYR A 194 -9.77 -11.08 17.30
CA TYR A 194 -10.56 -11.61 16.19
C TYR A 194 -11.03 -13.04 16.46
N LEU A 195 -10.22 -13.90 17.09
CA LEU A 195 -10.64 -15.29 17.41
C LEU A 195 -11.92 -15.34 18.26
N ARG A 196 -12.13 -14.33 19.10
CA ARG A 196 -13.30 -14.24 19.98
C ARG A 196 -14.58 -13.85 19.25
N LEU A 197 -14.49 -13.46 17.98
CA LEU A 197 -15.66 -13.15 17.13
C LEU A 197 -16.49 -14.40 16.79
N ASN A 198 -16.00 -15.60 17.12
CA ASN A 198 -16.78 -16.84 17.07
C ASN A 198 -18.07 -16.79 17.91
N CYS A 199 -18.20 -15.82 18.82
CA CYS A 199 -19.40 -15.60 19.62
C CYS A 199 -20.55 -14.93 18.86
N ILE A 200 -20.32 -14.36 17.67
CA ILE A 200 -21.34 -13.62 16.90
C ILE A 200 -22.45 -14.57 16.44
N LYS A 201 -22.12 -15.65 15.72
CA LYS A 201 -23.13 -16.54 15.13
C LYS A 201 -24.04 -17.19 16.18
N PRO A 202 -23.53 -17.70 17.33
CA PRO A 202 -24.40 -18.21 18.40
C PRO A 202 -25.35 -17.16 19.01
N GLN A 203 -24.95 -15.88 19.04
CA GLN A 203 -25.77 -14.79 19.61
C GLN A 203 -26.74 -14.16 18.60
N PHE A 204 -26.46 -14.31 17.30
CA PHE A 204 -27.23 -13.78 16.18
C PHE A 204 -27.37 -14.86 15.08
N PRO A 205 -28.09 -15.96 15.35
CA PRO A 205 -28.14 -17.11 14.46
C PRO A 205 -28.74 -16.79 13.09
N ASP A 206 -29.74 -15.90 13.06
CA ASP A 206 -30.48 -15.52 11.85
C ASP A 206 -29.83 -14.37 11.07
N VAL A 207 -28.75 -13.78 11.59
CA VAL A 207 -28.06 -12.66 10.93
C VAL A 207 -26.94 -13.20 10.04
N PRO A 208 -26.87 -12.80 8.76
CA PRO A 208 -25.77 -13.19 7.89
C PRO A 208 -24.46 -12.57 8.33
N ILE A 209 -23.37 -13.33 8.18
CA ILE A 209 -21.99 -12.87 8.38
C ILE A 209 -21.28 -12.84 7.03
N MET A 210 -20.71 -11.68 6.68
CA MET A 210 -19.85 -11.47 5.53
C MET A 210 -18.40 -11.34 5.99
N ALA A 211 -17.55 -12.30 5.65
CA ALA A 211 -16.10 -12.22 5.91
C ALA A 211 -15.38 -11.70 4.67
N LEU A 212 -14.66 -10.57 4.79
CA LEU A 212 -13.94 -9.95 3.69
C LEU A 212 -12.42 -9.95 3.93
N THR A 213 -11.64 -10.31 2.92
CA THR A 213 -10.17 -10.17 2.98
C THR A 213 -9.57 -9.92 1.60
N ALA A 214 -8.43 -9.24 1.56
CA ALA A 214 -7.64 -9.06 0.34
C ALA A 214 -6.76 -10.28 0.00
N THR A 215 -6.34 -11.02 1.02
CA THR A 215 -5.36 -12.09 0.90
C THR A 215 -5.76 -13.24 1.82
N ALA A 216 -6.04 -14.40 1.24
CA ALA A 216 -6.22 -15.65 2.00
C ALA A 216 -6.03 -16.84 1.07
N ASP A 217 -5.03 -17.67 1.39
CA ASP A 217 -4.87 -18.98 0.76
C ASP A 217 -6.01 -19.94 1.16
N ARG A 218 -6.02 -21.14 0.59
CA ARG A 218 -7.06 -22.12 0.84
C ARG A 218 -7.16 -22.51 2.33
N ALA A 219 -6.04 -22.66 3.02
CA ALA A 219 -6.02 -23.02 4.44
C ALA A 219 -6.60 -21.90 5.31
N THR A 220 -6.18 -20.66 5.05
CA THR A 220 -6.67 -19.44 5.72
C THR A 220 -8.18 -19.29 5.55
N ARG A 221 -8.70 -19.56 4.34
CA ARG A 221 -10.15 -19.52 4.07
C ARG A 221 -10.95 -20.50 4.92
N TYR A 222 -10.50 -21.76 5.00
CA TYR A 222 -11.18 -22.75 5.83
C TYR A 222 -11.15 -22.37 7.31
N ASP A 223 -10.02 -21.84 7.79
CA ASP A 223 -9.89 -21.39 9.17
C ASP A 223 -10.84 -20.22 9.45
N ILE A 224 -10.90 -19.18 8.59
CA ILE A 224 -11.85 -18.07 8.71
C ILE A 224 -13.30 -18.57 8.83
N ALA A 225 -13.71 -19.46 7.92
CA ALA A 225 -15.06 -19.99 7.90
C ALA A 225 -15.38 -20.81 9.16
N ALA A 226 -14.42 -21.61 9.64
CA ALA A 226 -14.56 -22.39 10.87
C ALA A 226 -14.63 -21.50 12.12
N GLN A 227 -13.74 -20.52 12.26
CA GLN A 227 -13.71 -19.61 13.41
C GLN A 227 -14.98 -18.77 13.50
N LEU A 228 -15.48 -18.24 12.38
CA LEU A 228 -16.73 -17.47 12.35
C LEU A 228 -18.00 -18.34 12.36
N GLN A 229 -17.85 -19.67 12.30
CA GLN A 229 -18.95 -20.63 12.23
C GLN A 229 -19.91 -20.36 11.07
N LEU A 230 -19.36 -19.97 9.91
CA LEU A 230 -20.15 -19.64 8.72
C LEU A 230 -20.93 -20.86 8.24
N GLN A 231 -22.22 -20.67 7.97
CA GLN A 231 -23.14 -21.73 7.56
C GLN A 231 -23.24 -21.77 6.03
N SER A 232 -22.62 -22.78 5.40
CA SER A 232 -22.61 -22.97 3.94
C SER A 232 -22.41 -21.66 3.16
N PRO A 233 -21.30 -20.91 3.43
CA PRO A 233 -21.16 -19.57 2.91
C PRO A 233 -21.03 -19.56 1.39
N PHE A 234 -21.61 -18.55 0.74
CA PHE A 234 -21.27 -18.24 -0.64
C PHE A 234 -19.83 -17.71 -0.70
N VAL A 235 -18.97 -18.37 -1.46
CA VAL A 235 -17.55 -18.02 -1.57
C VAL A 235 -17.29 -17.38 -2.91
N HIS A 236 -16.89 -16.10 -2.90
CA HIS A 236 -16.40 -15.41 -4.08
C HIS A 236 -14.89 -15.19 -3.98
N THR A 237 -14.16 -15.56 -5.01
CA THR A 237 -12.74 -15.25 -5.16
C THR A 237 -12.58 -14.49 -6.48
N GLY A 238 -12.42 -13.17 -6.38
CA GLY A 238 -12.11 -12.34 -7.54
C GLY A 238 -10.64 -12.46 -7.93
N SER A 239 -10.35 -12.06 -9.16
CA SER A 239 -8.98 -12.01 -9.68
C SER A 239 -8.09 -11.12 -8.80
N PHE A 240 -6.88 -11.60 -8.51
CA PHE A 240 -5.79 -10.86 -7.91
C PHE A 240 -5.07 -9.96 -8.93
N ASP A 241 -5.52 -9.94 -10.18
CA ASP A 241 -4.93 -9.09 -11.19
C ASP A 241 -5.24 -7.61 -10.95
N ARG A 242 -4.18 -6.81 -11.00
CA ARG A 242 -4.21 -5.35 -10.97
C ARG A 242 -3.51 -4.81 -12.21
N PRO A 243 -4.18 -4.81 -13.39
CA PRO A 243 -3.53 -4.50 -14.67
C PRO A 243 -2.96 -3.08 -14.71
N ASN A 244 -3.54 -2.18 -13.92
CA ASN A 244 -3.10 -0.79 -13.79
C ASN A 244 -1.78 -0.61 -13.01
N LEU A 245 -1.30 -1.65 -12.30
CA LEU A 245 -0.04 -1.61 -11.57
C LEU A 245 1.10 -2.16 -12.43
N ARG A 246 2.15 -1.35 -12.64
CA ARG A 246 3.40 -1.81 -13.24
C ARG A 246 4.35 -2.29 -12.16
N TYR A 247 4.78 -3.54 -12.24
CA TYR A 247 5.76 -4.11 -11.30
C TYR A 247 7.17 -4.04 -11.91
N THR A 248 8.08 -3.45 -11.16
CA THR A 248 9.49 -3.30 -11.53
C THR A 248 10.37 -3.74 -10.35
N ILE A 249 11.29 -4.66 -10.59
CA ILE A 249 12.29 -5.07 -9.58
C ILE A 249 13.66 -4.66 -10.12
N GLU A 250 14.32 -3.75 -9.40
CA GLU A 250 15.66 -3.28 -9.73
C GLU A 250 16.69 -3.82 -8.75
N GLU A 251 17.84 -4.20 -9.29
CA GLU A 251 18.99 -4.56 -8.48
C GLU A 251 19.50 -3.32 -7.71
N LYS A 252 19.68 -3.48 -6.40
CA LYS A 252 20.05 -2.41 -5.49
C LYS A 252 21.51 -2.00 -5.73
N PHE A 253 21.72 -0.77 -6.19
CA PHE A 253 23.03 -0.17 -6.41
C PHE A 253 22.97 1.35 -6.23
N LYS A 254 23.67 1.87 -5.22
CA LYS A 254 23.52 3.28 -4.80
C LYS A 254 22.02 3.66 -4.67
N PRO A 255 21.26 2.94 -3.83
CA PRO A 255 19.78 2.97 -3.85
C PRO A 255 19.17 4.35 -3.63
N LEU A 256 19.82 5.25 -2.90
CA LEU A 256 19.36 6.63 -2.76
C LEU A 256 19.37 7.37 -4.12
N SER A 257 20.38 7.15 -4.94
CA SER A 257 20.47 7.75 -6.28
C SER A 257 19.42 7.15 -7.22
N GLN A 258 19.19 5.83 -7.16
CA GLN A 258 18.10 5.17 -7.89
C GLN A 258 16.74 5.73 -7.48
N LEU A 259 16.47 5.84 -6.18
CA LEU A 259 15.24 6.44 -5.65
C LEU A 259 15.05 7.87 -6.15
N MET A 260 16.08 8.72 -6.09
CA MET A 260 15.99 10.09 -6.60
C MET A 260 15.75 10.15 -8.11
N MET A 261 16.31 9.22 -8.88
CA MET A 261 16.08 9.13 -10.32
C MET A 261 14.63 8.73 -10.62
N PHE A 262 14.10 7.74 -9.89
CA PHE A 262 12.71 7.34 -9.98
C PHE A 262 11.76 8.47 -9.58
N LEU A 263 11.98 9.15 -8.46
CA LEU A 263 11.11 10.23 -8.01
C LEU A 263 11.04 11.41 -8.97
N LYS A 264 12.08 11.65 -9.78
CA LYS A 264 12.06 12.65 -10.84
C LYS A 264 11.06 12.32 -11.95
N SER A 265 10.85 11.04 -12.29
CA SER A 265 9.82 10.65 -13.25
C SER A 265 8.40 10.73 -12.67
N GLN A 266 8.28 10.84 -11.34
CA GLN A 266 7.01 10.89 -10.59
C GLN A 266 6.64 12.31 -10.13
N THR A 267 6.88 13.33 -10.97
CA THR A 267 6.64 14.73 -10.63
C THR A 267 5.17 14.99 -10.26
N ASP A 268 4.94 15.67 -9.13
CA ASP A 268 3.63 15.98 -8.53
C ASP A 268 2.72 14.77 -8.24
N GLN A 269 3.27 13.56 -8.22
CA GLN A 269 2.56 12.32 -7.89
C GLN A 269 2.75 11.93 -6.42
N SER A 270 1.68 11.49 -5.76
CA SER A 270 1.73 11.02 -4.37
C SER A 270 2.19 9.56 -4.30
N GLY A 271 3.03 9.22 -3.32
CA GLY A 271 3.57 7.86 -3.21
C GLY A 271 4.11 7.48 -1.83
N ILE A 272 4.42 6.19 -1.68
CA ILE A 272 4.90 5.60 -0.42
C ILE A 272 6.26 4.97 -0.65
N VAL A 273 7.20 5.14 0.28
CA VAL A 273 8.50 4.46 0.29
C VAL A 273 8.62 3.60 1.54
N TYR A 274 8.58 2.27 1.38
CA TYR A 274 8.71 1.29 2.44
C TYR A 274 10.16 0.95 2.77
N CYS A 275 10.50 1.06 4.05
CA CYS A 275 11.79 0.72 4.64
C CYS A 275 11.60 -0.29 5.78
N SER A 276 12.62 -1.12 6.02
CA SER A 276 12.58 -2.20 7.03
C SER A 276 12.89 -1.76 8.47
N SER A 277 13.40 -0.55 8.69
CA SER A 277 13.75 -0.05 10.03
C SER A 277 13.39 1.43 10.23
N ARG A 278 13.15 1.82 11.49
CA ARG A 278 12.83 3.21 11.88
C ARG A 278 13.96 4.17 11.50
N ALA A 279 15.19 3.84 11.88
CA ALA A 279 16.36 4.65 11.54
C ALA A 279 16.52 4.88 10.02
N ARG A 280 16.16 3.89 9.18
CA ARG A 280 16.20 4.05 7.72
C ARG A 280 15.06 4.92 7.20
N VAL A 281 13.89 4.85 7.82
CA VAL A 281 12.78 5.77 7.50
C VAL A 281 13.22 7.21 7.74
N ASP A 282 13.81 7.49 8.90
CA ASP A 282 14.26 8.84 9.25
C ASP A 282 15.37 9.32 8.29
N ASP A 283 16.41 8.52 8.08
CA ASP A 283 17.53 8.85 7.18
C ASP A 283 17.08 9.15 5.75
N ILE A 284 16.20 8.32 5.18
CA ILE A 284 15.70 8.53 3.81
C ILE A 284 14.77 9.75 3.76
N THR A 285 13.96 9.99 4.78
CA THR A 285 13.11 11.19 4.88
C THR A 285 13.96 12.45 4.85
N ASP A 286 14.98 12.54 5.70
CA ASP A 286 15.86 13.70 5.78
C ASP A 286 16.59 13.96 4.45
N LYS A 287 17.09 12.89 3.81
CA LYS A 287 17.75 12.99 2.50
C LYS A 287 16.83 13.48 1.40
N LEU A 288 15.56 13.07 1.40
CA LEU A 288 14.56 13.54 0.43
C LEU A 288 14.11 14.97 0.74
N ALA A 289 13.89 15.32 2.01
CA ALA A 289 13.51 16.67 2.42
C ALA A 289 14.60 17.70 2.04
N ASN A 290 15.88 17.36 2.24
CA ASN A 290 17.02 18.18 1.83
C ASN A 290 17.13 18.38 0.30
N LYS A 291 16.40 17.60 -0.50
CA LYS A 291 16.29 17.75 -1.96
C LYS A 291 15.03 18.50 -2.39
N GLY A 292 14.23 18.99 -1.45
CA GLY A 292 13.02 19.78 -1.71
C GLY A 292 11.75 18.96 -1.92
N TYR A 293 11.77 17.65 -1.65
CA TYR A 293 10.55 16.85 -1.70
C TYR A 293 9.65 17.13 -0.49
N ARG A 294 8.33 17.21 -0.71
CA ARG A 294 7.33 17.26 0.35
C ARG A 294 7.14 15.86 0.93
N VAL A 295 7.97 15.53 1.91
CA VAL A 295 8.10 14.17 2.47
C VAL A 295 7.92 14.17 3.99
N ALA A 296 7.40 13.08 4.54
CA ALA A 296 7.38 12.84 5.98
C ALA A 296 7.65 11.38 6.33
N ALA A 297 8.20 11.19 7.54
CA ALA A 297 8.46 9.90 8.15
C ALA A 297 7.22 9.36 8.89
N TYR A 298 6.95 8.07 8.74
CA TYR A 298 5.91 7.37 9.49
C TYR A 298 6.37 6.00 9.99
N HIS A 299 6.36 5.82 11.31
CA HIS A 299 6.61 4.53 11.95
C HIS A 299 6.10 4.49 13.39
N ALA A 300 6.03 3.30 13.98
CA ALA A 300 5.55 3.09 15.35
C ALA A 300 6.41 3.71 16.47
N GLY A 301 7.57 4.31 16.16
CA GLY A 301 8.34 5.11 17.12
C GLY A 301 7.81 6.53 17.33
N TYR A 302 6.94 7.04 16.44
CA TYR A 302 6.27 8.32 16.62
C TYR A 302 5.01 8.16 17.45
N ASP A 303 4.63 9.22 18.16
CA ASP A 303 3.38 9.26 18.90
C ASP A 303 2.15 9.23 17.97
N THR A 304 0.97 9.08 18.54
CA THR A 304 -0.29 9.02 17.78
C THR A 304 -0.62 10.36 17.13
N ALA A 305 -0.27 11.49 17.76
CA ALA A 305 -0.55 12.82 17.22
C ALA A 305 0.20 13.07 15.91
N HIS A 306 1.51 12.77 15.87
CA HIS A 306 2.35 12.85 14.67
C HIS A 306 1.85 11.93 13.57
N ARG A 307 1.54 10.66 13.90
CA ARG A 307 1.03 9.69 12.92
C ARG A 307 -0.28 10.15 12.29
N ASN A 308 -1.21 10.65 13.10
CA ASN A 308 -2.48 11.20 12.61
C ASN A 308 -2.25 12.43 11.72
N HIS A 309 -1.37 13.34 12.14
CA HIS A 309 -1.01 14.52 11.35
C HIS A 309 -0.43 14.14 9.98
N VAL A 310 0.55 13.25 9.93
CA VAL A 310 1.16 12.80 8.67
C VAL A 310 0.13 12.12 7.76
N GLN A 311 -0.72 11.24 8.32
CA GLN A 311 -1.78 10.57 7.56
C GLN A 311 -2.75 11.58 6.95
N GLU A 312 -3.23 12.54 7.74
CA GLU A 312 -4.15 13.58 7.28
C GLU A 312 -3.52 14.46 6.20
N GLN A 313 -2.29 14.94 6.41
CA GLN A 313 -1.60 15.78 5.43
C GLN A 313 -1.29 15.03 4.13
N PHE A 314 -1.05 13.71 4.19
CA PHE A 314 -0.89 12.86 3.01
C PHE A 314 -2.22 12.64 2.28
N GLN A 315 -3.32 12.41 3.00
CA GLN A 315 -4.66 12.32 2.42
C GLN A 315 -5.06 13.61 1.70
N ARG A 316 -4.75 14.78 2.30
CA ARG A 316 -5.01 16.13 1.76
C ARG A 316 -4.07 16.60 0.64
N ASP A 317 -3.13 15.75 0.17
CA ASP A 317 -2.13 16.09 -0.86
C ASP A 317 -1.16 17.24 -0.48
N ASN A 318 -1.01 17.53 0.82
CA ASN A 318 -0.03 18.49 1.34
C ASN A 318 1.35 17.84 1.50
N ILE A 319 1.38 16.59 1.96
CA ILE A 319 2.55 15.70 1.87
C ILE A 319 2.41 14.85 0.62
N GLN A 320 3.46 14.77 -0.19
CA GLN A 320 3.46 14.02 -1.43
C GLN A 320 4.06 12.62 -1.24
N ILE A 321 5.09 12.49 -0.40
CA ILE A 321 5.80 11.23 -0.18
C ILE A 321 5.74 10.88 1.29
N VAL A 322 5.34 9.66 1.62
CA VAL A 322 5.51 9.13 2.98
C VAL A 322 6.55 8.02 2.95
N VAL A 323 7.62 8.20 3.72
CA VAL A 323 8.60 7.15 3.96
C VAL A 323 8.19 6.43 5.23
N ALA A 324 8.08 5.10 5.18
CA ALA A 324 7.49 4.37 6.29
C ALA A 324 7.97 2.95 6.48
N THR A 325 7.76 2.42 7.68
CA THR A 325 7.73 0.97 7.90
C THR A 325 6.36 0.39 7.55
N VAL A 326 6.21 -0.93 7.62
CA VAL A 326 4.93 -1.64 7.45
C VAL A 326 3.79 -1.13 8.35
N ALA A 327 4.12 -0.37 9.40
CA ALA A 327 3.14 0.31 10.24
C ALA A 327 2.29 1.34 9.48
N PHE A 328 2.81 1.92 8.40
CA PHE A 328 2.05 2.78 7.51
C PHE A 328 1.41 1.93 6.43
N GLY A 329 0.11 1.74 6.49
CA GLY A 329 -0.53 1.00 5.43
C GLY A 329 -1.92 0.56 5.79
N MET A 330 -2.05 -0.32 6.79
CA MET A 330 -3.26 -1.10 6.98
C MET A 330 -4.54 -0.23 6.94
N GLY A 331 -4.54 1.00 7.48
CA GLY A 331 -5.69 1.91 7.48
C GLY A 331 -5.72 3.07 6.48
N ILE A 332 -4.83 3.15 5.49
CA ILE A 332 -4.82 4.29 4.54
C ILE A 332 -5.77 4.01 3.38
N ASN A 333 -6.74 4.91 3.19
CA ASN A 333 -7.65 4.88 2.04
C ASN A 333 -7.47 6.10 1.11
N LYS A 334 -6.26 6.30 0.58
CA LYS A 334 -5.99 7.30 -0.45
C LYS A 334 -5.99 6.64 -1.84
N PRO A 335 -6.97 6.93 -2.72
CA PRO A 335 -7.14 6.18 -3.95
C PRO A 335 -6.08 6.51 -5.02
N ASN A 336 -5.51 7.73 -4.94
CA ASN A 336 -4.60 8.29 -5.92
C ASN A 336 -3.12 8.17 -5.57
N ILE A 337 -2.71 7.06 -4.93
CA ILE A 337 -1.30 6.73 -4.75
C ILE A 337 -0.76 6.22 -6.09
N ARG A 338 0.26 6.88 -6.62
CA ARG A 338 0.78 6.68 -7.98
C ARG A 338 2.02 5.84 -8.03
N PHE A 339 2.75 5.78 -6.92
CA PHE A 339 3.85 4.84 -6.78
C PHE A 339 3.97 4.28 -5.37
N VAL A 340 4.45 3.05 -5.29
CA VAL A 340 4.93 2.42 -4.06
C VAL A 340 6.34 1.91 -4.33
N VAL A 341 7.29 2.34 -3.51
CA VAL A 341 8.69 1.89 -3.57
C VAL A 341 8.98 1.04 -2.34
N HIS A 342 9.45 -0.18 -2.56
CA HIS A 342 10.08 -0.99 -1.53
C HIS A 342 11.58 -0.76 -1.57
N TYR A 343 12.06 0.08 -0.65
CA TYR A 343 13.50 0.35 -0.52
C TYR A 343 14.26 -0.86 0.04
N ASP A 344 13.56 -1.70 0.80
CA ASP A 344 14.05 -2.98 1.31
C ASP A 344 13.06 -4.10 1.00
N LEU A 345 13.60 -5.32 0.90
CA LEU A 345 12.85 -6.54 0.60
C LEU A 345 11.78 -6.83 1.67
N PRO A 346 10.50 -6.99 1.29
CA PRO A 346 9.45 -7.49 2.17
C PRO A 346 9.73 -8.91 2.68
N LYS A 347 9.09 -9.29 3.78
CA LYS A 347 9.22 -10.64 4.34
C LYS A 347 8.41 -11.69 3.58
N THR A 348 7.31 -11.31 2.95
CA THR A 348 6.41 -12.24 2.26
C THR A 348 5.78 -11.60 1.03
N ILE A 349 5.29 -12.44 0.10
CA ILE A 349 4.55 -11.97 -1.08
C ILE A 349 3.22 -11.33 -0.67
N GLU A 350 2.56 -11.80 0.38
CA GLU A 350 1.30 -11.21 0.88
C GLU A 350 1.51 -9.77 1.33
N SER A 351 2.55 -9.50 2.12
CA SER A 351 2.88 -8.12 2.51
C SER A 351 3.21 -7.27 1.29
N TYR A 352 4.05 -7.77 0.37
CA TYR A 352 4.39 -7.06 -0.86
C TYR A 352 3.15 -6.74 -1.71
N TYR A 353 2.25 -7.69 -1.88
CA TYR A 353 1.02 -7.54 -2.65
C TYR A 353 0.04 -6.56 -1.98
N GLN A 354 -0.13 -6.64 -0.66
CA GLN A 354 -0.99 -5.73 0.10
C GLN A 354 -0.45 -4.29 0.06
N GLU A 355 0.87 -4.12 0.20
CA GLU A 355 1.57 -2.83 0.21
C GLU A 355 1.57 -2.18 -1.19
N THR A 356 1.93 -2.92 -2.24
CA THR A 356 1.87 -2.43 -3.63
C THR A 356 0.43 -2.18 -4.08
N GLY A 357 -0.53 -2.99 -3.62
CA GLY A 357 -1.96 -2.84 -3.91
C GLY A 357 -2.59 -1.54 -3.40
N ARG A 358 -1.88 -0.77 -2.56
CA ARG A 358 -2.26 0.60 -2.16
C ARG A 358 -2.20 1.59 -3.31
N ALA A 359 -1.34 1.34 -4.29
CA ALA A 359 -1.25 2.14 -5.49
C ALA A 359 -2.49 1.95 -6.39
N GLY A 360 -2.87 3.00 -7.10
CA GLY A 360 -3.81 2.93 -8.20
C GLY A 360 -5.20 2.40 -7.85
N ARG A 361 -5.76 2.67 -6.66
CA ARG A 361 -7.10 2.15 -6.29
C ARG A 361 -8.22 2.82 -7.11
N ASP A 362 -7.95 4.00 -7.65
CA ASP A 362 -8.79 4.68 -8.65
C ASP A 362 -8.75 4.03 -10.05
N GLY A 363 -7.95 2.98 -10.25
CA GLY A 363 -7.81 2.27 -11.52
C GLY A 363 -6.86 2.94 -12.51
N LEU A 364 -6.36 4.14 -12.21
CA LEU A 364 -5.37 4.82 -13.04
C LEU A 364 -4.00 4.14 -12.94
N PRO A 365 -3.13 4.31 -13.96
CA PRO A 365 -1.82 3.68 -13.97
C PRO A 365 -0.97 4.10 -12.75
N ALA A 366 -0.24 3.14 -12.19
CA ALA A 366 0.65 3.37 -11.05
C ALA A 366 1.86 2.41 -11.08
N GLU A 367 2.96 2.79 -10.45
CA GLU A 367 4.23 2.04 -10.47
C GLU A 367 4.58 1.43 -9.11
N CYS A 368 5.06 0.19 -9.12
CA CYS A 368 5.51 -0.55 -7.95
C CYS A 368 6.97 -0.94 -8.18
N LEU A 369 7.87 -0.31 -7.42
CA LEU A 369 9.32 -0.48 -7.57
C LEU A 369 9.89 -1.19 -6.34
N LEU A 370 10.58 -2.31 -6.53
CA LEU A 370 11.32 -2.99 -5.47
C LEU A 370 12.82 -2.89 -5.74
N PHE A 371 13.58 -2.33 -4.79
CA PHE A 371 15.03 -2.45 -4.78
C PHE A 371 15.44 -3.75 -4.07
N PHE A 372 16.10 -4.64 -4.82
CA PHE A 372 16.50 -5.96 -4.34
C PHE A 372 18.02 -6.13 -4.26
N ASP A 373 18.51 -6.61 -3.12
CA ASP A 373 19.89 -7.05 -2.93
C ASP A 373 19.89 -8.49 -2.43
N SER A 374 20.60 -9.39 -3.12
CA SER A 374 20.79 -10.76 -2.64
C SER A 374 21.48 -10.82 -1.27
N GLY A 375 22.28 -9.79 -0.93
CA GLY A 375 22.90 -9.65 0.39
C GLY A 375 21.92 -9.38 1.54
N ASP A 376 20.68 -8.93 1.25
CA ASP A 376 19.65 -8.76 2.28
C ASP A 376 19.04 -10.11 2.73
N VAL A 377 19.11 -11.14 1.89
CA VAL A 377 18.44 -12.44 2.10
C VAL A 377 18.88 -13.14 3.40
N PRO A 378 20.19 -13.29 3.69
CA PRO A 378 20.60 -14.02 4.89
C PRO A 378 20.25 -13.29 6.19
N ARG A 379 20.28 -11.96 6.17
CA ARG A 379 19.89 -11.13 7.32
C ARG A 379 18.42 -11.36 7.68
N VAL A 380 17.54 -11.44 6.69
CA VAL A 380 16.10 -11.70 6.92
C VAL A 380 15.87 -13.15 7.34
N LYS A 381 16.58 -14.14 6.77
CA LYS A 381 16.50 -15.54 7.22
C LYS A 381 16.89 -15.70 8.69
N ARG A 382 17.93 -15.00 9.15
CA ARG A 382 18.34 -15.00 10.56
C ARG A 382 17.24 -14.44 11.47
N LEU A 383 16.64 -13.31 11.09
CA LEU A 383 15.51 -12.72 11.83
C LEU A 383 14.29 -13.64 11.93
N ILE A 384 14.05 -14.48 10.91
CA ILE A 384 12.98 -15.49 10.93
C ILE A 384 13.36 -16.62 11.88
N ALA A 385 14.62 -17.10 11.83
CA ALA A 385 15.11 -18.19 12.66
C ALA A 385 15.15 -17.86 14.17
N ASP A 386 15.23 -16.57 14.53
CA ASP A 386 15.19 -16.11 15.93
C ASP A 386 13.80 -16.27 16.59
N ASN A 387 12.77 -16.69 15.85
CA ASN A 387 11.42 -16.90 16.38
C ASN A 387 11.36 -18.22 17.20
N PRO A 388 10.88 -18.20 18.46
CA PRO A 388 10.87 -19.38 19.33
C PRO A 388 9.90 -20.49 18.89
N ASN A 389 8.97 -20.21 17.96
CA ASN A 389 8.02 -21.20 17.47
C ASN A 389 8.51 -21.85 16.16
N GLU A 390 8.99 -23.09 16.24
CA GLU A 390 9.58 -23.82 15.10
C GLU A 390 8.63 -23.98 13.90
N ASP A 391 7.34 -24.25 14.13
CA ASP A 391 6.39 -24.41 13.03
C ASP A 391 6.12 -23.07 12.33
N ARG A 392 6.13 -21.98 13.09
CA ARG A 392 6.06 -20.63 12.53
C ARG A 392 7.33 -20.29 11.74
N VAL A 393 8.52 -20.65 12.23
CA VAL A 393 9.78 -20.48 11.50
C VAL A 393 9.73 -21.18 10.13
N LYS A 394 9.22 -22.42 10.08
CA LYS A 394 9.09 -23.17 8.81
C LYS A 394 8.20 -22.44 7.81
N VAL A 395 7.02 -21.97 8.23
CA VAL A 395 6.07 -21.26 7.35
C VAL A 395 6.62 -19.91 6.92
N GLU A 396 7.17 -19.11 7.84
CA GLU A 396 7.76 -17.80 7.51
C GLU A 396 8.95 -17.96 6.56
N THR A 397 9.76 -19.01 6.72
CA THR A 397 10.87 -19.33 5.81
C THR A 397 10.37 -19.70 4.42
N GLN A 398 9.31 -20.50 4.31
CA GLN A 398 8.70 -20.84 3.01
C GLN A 398 8.17 -19.59 2.29
N ARG A 399 7.43 -18.74 3.01
CA ARG A 399 6.92 -17.45 2.48
C ARG A 399 8.03 -16.51 2.06
N PHE A 400 9.10 -16.43 2.84
CA PHE A 400 10.25 -15.59 2.49
C PHE A 400 11.00 -16.13 1.27
N ASN A 401 11.19 -17.45 1.16
CA ASN A 401 11.78 -18.05 -0.03
C ASN A 401 10.95 -17.76 -1.29
N ALA A 402 9.61 -17.74 -1.19
CA ALA A 402 8.75 -17.33 -2.31
C ALA A 402 8.97 -15.86 -2.70
N MET A 403 9.12 -14.95 -1.72
CA MET A 403 9.44 -13.54 -1.98
C MET A 403 10.80 -13.36 -2.67
N VAL A 404 11.81 -14.13 -2.26
CA VAL A 404 13.12 -14.15 -2.93
C VAL A 404 12.98 -14.68 -4.37
N ALA A 405 12.21 -15.76 -4.56
CA ALA A 405 11.96 -16.31 -5.89
C ALA A 405 11.24 -15.30 -6.81
N LEU A 406 10.32 -14.48 -6.29
CA LEU A 406 9.71 -13.38 -7.04
C LEU A 406 10.75 -12.34 -7.48
N ALA A 407 11.69 -11.98 -6.62
CA ALA A 407 12.74 -11.02 -6.93
C ALA A 407 13.70 -11.56 -8.00
N ASP A 408 14.09 -12.84 -7.91
CA ASP A 408 14.98 -13.52 -8.86
C ASP A 408 14.28 -14.02 -10.14
N ALA A 409 12.95 -13.92 -10.21
CA ALA A 409 12.18 -14.44 -11.33
C ALA A 409 12.62 -13.84 -12.69
N GLN A 410 12.72 -14.71 -13.69
CA GLN A 410 12.98 -14.34 -15.10
C GLN A 410 11.72 -14.47 -15.96
N THR A 411 10.58 -14.76 -15.33
CA THR A 411 9.24 -14.82 -15.93
C THR A 411 8.44 -13.58 -15.53
N CYS A 412 7.30 -13.35 -16.17
CA CYS A 412 6.45 -12.20 -15.90
C CYS A 412 6.15 -12.07 -14.40
N ARG A 413 6.46 -10.90 -13.80
CA ARG A 413 6.24 -10.65 -12.35
C ARG A 413 4.79 -10.88 -11.95
N ARG A 414 3.85 -10.46 -12.80
CA ARG A 414 2.42 -10.62 -12.58
C ARG A 414 2.02 -12.09 -12.54
N GLN A 415 2.50 -12.91 -13.48
CA GLN A 415 2.23 -14.36 -13.47
C GLN A 415 2.73 -15.01 -12.17
N VAL A 416 3.92 -14.64 -11.69
CA VAL A 416 4.44 -15.16 -10.41
C VAL A 416 3.51 -14.81 -9.25
N LEU A 417 3.03 -13.56 -9.19
CA LEU A 417 2.09 -13.11 -8.16
C LEU A 417 0.74 -13.84 -8.25
N LEU A 418 0.15 -13.94 -9.44
CA LEU A 418 -1.14 -14.61 -9.64
C LEU A 418 -1.04 -16.11 -9.29
N ASN A 419 0.00 -16.79 -9.77
CA ASN A 419 0.25 -18.20 -9.47
C ASN A 419 0.44 -18.45 -7.97
N TYR A 420 1.11 -17.54 -7.24
CA TYR A 420 1.24 -17.64 -5.79
C TYR A 420 -0.12 -17.66 -5.08
N PHE A 421 -1.10 -16.89 -5.59
CA PHE A 421 -2.47 -16.87 -5.06
C PHE A 421 -3.40 -17.93 -5.70
N ASN A 422 -2.84 -18.91 -6.43
CA ASN A 422 -3.56 -19.97 -7.14
C ASN A 422 -4.48 -19.45 -8.26
N GLU A 423 -4.12 -18.33 -8.88
CA GLU A 423 -4.74 -17.84 -10.10
C GLU A 423 -3.78 -18.06 -11.26
N TYR A 424 -4.06 -19.10 -12.06
CA TYR A 424 -3.19 -19.44 -13.18
C TYR A 424 -3.42 -18.51 -14.37
N SER A 425 -2.32 -18.06 -14.98
CA SER A 425 -2.35 -17.26 -16.21
C SER A 425 -1.23 -17.70 -17.16
N GLU A 426 -1.59 -18.05 -18.39
CA GLU A 426 -0.64 -18.43 -19.44
C GLU A 426 -0.04 -17.20 -20.15
N GLU A 427 -0.76 -16.08 -20.15
CA GLU A 427 -0.39 -14.88 -20.90
C GLU A 427 0.52 -13.95 -20.09
N ALA A 428 1.60 -13.48 -20.73
CA ALA A 428 2.49 -12.50 -20.12
C ALA A 428 1.82 -11.12 -20.09
N CYS A 429 2.00 -10.36 -19.02
CA CYS A 429 1.18 -9.16 -18.78
C CYS A 429 1.50 -7.93 -19.65
N GLY A 430 2.64 -7.91 -20.35
CA GLY A 430 3.07 -6.76 -21.16
C GLY A 430 3.39 -5.47 -20.37
N ASN A 431 3.28 -5.46 -19.04
CA ASN A 431 3.36 -4.26 -18.19
C ASN A 431 4.21 -4.46 -16.92
N CYS A 432 5.23 -5.31 -16.96
CA CYS A 432 6.24 -5.44 -15.89
C CYS A 432 7.66 -5.38 -16.48
N ASP A 433 8.67 -5.13 -15.65
CA ASP A 433 10.08 -5.05 -16.06
C ASP A 433 10.54 -6.24 -16.93
N ILE A 434 10.12 -7.46 -16.59
CA ILE A 434 10.47 -8.67 -17.36
C ILE A 434 9.78 -8.68 -18.74
N CYS A 435 8.53 -8.23 -18.84
CA CYS A 435 7.83 -8.20 -20.13
C CYS A 435 8.30 -7.04 -21.02
N LEU A 436 8.64 -5.90 -20.41
CA LEU A 436 9.08 -4.69 -21.11
C LEU A 436 10.53 -4.79 -21.58
N ASP A 437 11.39 -5.46 -20.81
CA ASP A 437 12.77 -5.77 -21.16
C ASP A 437 13.07 -7.25 -20.84
N PRO A 438 12.76 -8.19 -21.76
CA PRO A 438 12.98 -9.62 -21.53
C PRO A 438 14.46 -9.96 -21.26
N PRO A 439 14.75 -10.94 -20.36
CA PRO A 439 16.12 -11.27 -19.99
C PRO A 439 16.84 -11.86 -21.19
N LYS A 440 17.99 -11.28 -21.53
CA LYS A 440 18.90 -11.84 -22.54
C LYS A 440 19.94 -12.68 -21.84
N SER A 441 20.15 -13.90 -22.33
CA SER A 441 21.26 -14.73 -21.91
C SER A 441 22.48 -14.44 -22.80
N PHE A 442 23.66 -14.49 -22.20
CA PHE A 442 24.92 -14.42 -22.92
C PHE A 442 25.90 -15.44 -22.36
N ASP A 443 26.88 -15.85 -23.17
CA ASP A 443 27.95 -16.72 -22.71
C ASP A 443 28.88 -15.92 -21.79
N ALA A 444 28.78 -16.23 -20.50
CA ALA A 444 29.54 -15.58 -19.44
C ALA A 444 30.65 -16.48 -18.90
N THR A 445 31.01 -17.57 -19.61
CA THR A 445 32.02 -18.54 -19.17
C THR A 445 33.34 -17.84 -18.80
N VAL A 446 33.82 -16.94 -19.66
CA VAL A 446 35.06 -16.20 -19.41
C VAL A 446 34.91 -15.26 -18.22
N ALA A 447 33.82 -14.50 -18.13
CA ALA A 447 33.58 -13.58 -17.01
C ALA A 447 33.50 -14.35 -15.68
N ALA A 448 32.82 -15.51 -15.67
CA ALA A 448 32.74 -16.39 -14.52
C ALA A 448 34.12 -16.94 -14.13
N GLN A 449 34.91 -17.40 -15.10
CA GLN A 449 36.29 -17.82 -14.85
C GLN A 449 37.10 -16.70 -14.22
N GLN A 450 37.06 -15.48 -14.77
CA GLN A 450 37.77 -14.33 -14.21
C GLN A 450 37.37 -14.07 -12.75
N ALA A 451 36.08 -14.05 -12.45
CA ALA A 451 35.57 -13.82 -11.10
C ALA A 451 35.95 -14.95 -10.12
N LEU A 452 35.68 -16.22 -10.47
CA LEU A 452 35.99 -17.39 -9.64
C LEU A 452 37.51 -17.49 -9.39
N SER A 453 38.32 -17.22 -10.41
CA SER A 453 39.77 -17.30 -10.34
C SER A 453 40.35 -16.16 -9.48
N CYS A 454 39.68 -14.99 -9.46
CA CYS A 454 40.02 -13.90 -8.55
C CYS A 454 39.65 -14.23 -7.09
N ILE A 455 38.47 -14.81 -6.85
CA ILE A 455 38.05 -15.27 -5.50
C ILE A 455 39.05 -16.28 -4.94
N TYR A 456 39.44 -17.26 -5.76
CA TYR A 456 40.44 -18.26 -5.39
C TYR A 456 41.80 -17.64 -5.02
N ARG A 457 42.31 -16.73 -5.84
CA ARG A 457 43.61 -16.06 -5.62
C ARG A 457 43.62 -15.07 -4.46
N CYS A 458 42.47 -14.51 -4.11
CA CYS A 458 42.30 -13.72 -2.89
C CYS A 458 42.10 -14.60 -1.64
N GLU A 459 42.47 -15.88 -1.74
CA GLU A 459 42.40 -16.91 -0.69
C GLU A 459 41.00 -17.08 -0.08
N GLN A 460 39.95 -16.63 -0.77
CA GLN A 460 38.57 -16.68 -0.29
C GLN A 460 38.34 -15.91 1.04
N ARG A 461 39.15 -14.86 1.29
CA ARG A 461 39.16 -14.08 2.55
C ARG A 461 38.52 -12.70 2.44
N VAL A 462 37.97 -12.36 1.28
CA VAL A 462 37.46 -11.02 0.99
C VAL A 462 36.03 -11.08 0.43
N GLY A 463 35.29 -9.98 0.60
CA GLY A 463 33.92 -9.84 0.11
C GLY A 463 33.82 -9.33 -1.32
N ILE A 464 32.59 -9.24 -1.84
CA ILE A 464 32.27 -8.87 -3.22
C ILE A 464 32.96 -7.57 -3.67
N GLY A 465 32.85 -6.50 -2.88
CA GLY A 465 33.41 -5.19 -3.25
C GLY A 465 34.92 -5.24 -3.52
N HIS A 466 35.68 -5.97 -2.69
CA HIS A 466 37.13 -6.12 -2.86
C HIS A 466 37.48 -6.94 -4.10
N ILE A 467 36.70 -8.00 -4.40
CA ILE A 467 36.90 -8.78 -5.63
C ILE A 467 36.66 -7.90 -6.87
N ILE A 468 35.63 -7.07 -6.87
CA ILE A 468 35.37 -6.13 -7.97
C ILE A 468 36.51 -5.12 -8.10
N ASP A 469 37.01 -4.59 -6.98
CA ASP A 469 38.17 -3.69 -6.96
C ASP A 469 39.40 -4.33 -7.61
N VAL A 470 39.72 -5.58 -7.26
CA VAL A 470 40.85 -6.32 -7.86
C VAL A 470 40.63 -6.54 -9.35
N LEU A 471 39.46 -7.08 -9.75
CA LEU A 471 39.13 -7.34 -11.16
C LEU A 471 39.21 -6.08 -12.03
N ARG A 472 38.81 -4.93 -11.50
CA ARG A 472 38.81 -3.66 -12.22
C ARG A 472 40.13 -2.90 -12.13
N GLY A 473 41.08 -3.34 -11.30
CA GLY A 473 42.39 -2.69 -11.15
C GLY A 473 42.37 -1.46 -10.24
N SER A 474 41.51 -1.45 -9.22
CA SER A 474 41.41 -0.36 -8.24
C SER A 474 42.69 -0.26 -7.40
N HIS A 475 43.26 0.94 -7.29
CA HIS A 475 44.48 1.20 -6.52
C HIS A 475 44.21 1.67 -5.08
N ASN A 476 43.10 1.25 -4.48
CA ASN A 476 42.80 1.58 -3.09
C ASN A 476 43.85 0.97 -2.13
N SER A 477 44.00 1.55 -0.94
CA SER A 477 45.02 1.11 0.03
C SER A 477 44.86 -0.36 0.37
N ARG A 478 43.62 -0.82 0.61
CA ARG A 478 43.32 -2.20 0.99
C ARG A 478 43.79 -3.24 -0.05
N VAL A 479 43.70 -2.94 -1.34
CA VAL A 479 44.18 -3.84 -2.40
C VAL A 479 45.71 -3.96 -2.36
N LYS A 480 46.43 -2.87 -2.11
CA LYS A 480 47.89 -2.85 -1.97
C LYS A 480 48.36 -3.51 -0.67
N ASP A 481 47.69 -3.22 0.44
CA ASP A 481 48.04 -3.74 1.77
C ASP A 481 47.93 -5.27 1.82
N LEU A 482 47.00 -5.84 1.07
CA LEU A 482 46.84 -7.29 0.92
C LEU A 482 47.69 -7.89 -0.21
N GLY A 483 48.45 -7.07 -0.95
CA GLY A 483 49.26 -7.52 -2.09
C GLY A 483 48.45 -8.02 -3.28
N HIS A 484 47.15 -7.69 -3.35
CA HIS A 484 46.25 -8.18 -4.40
C HIS A 484 46.42 -7.42 -5.74
N ASP A 485 47.16 -6.32 -5.74
CA ASP A 485 47.60 -5.59 -6.93
C ASP A 485 48.63 -6.37 -7.77
N GLN A 486 49.31 -7.36 -7.17
CA GLN A 486 50.30 -8.21 -7.82
C GLN A 486 49.70 -9.51 -8.39
N LEU A 487 48.41 -9.76 -8.18
CA LEU A 487 47.76 -10.97 -8.67
C LEU A 487 47.58 -10.92 -10.18
N SER A 488 47.69 -12.08 -10.84
CA SER A 488 47.39 -12.20 -12.28
C SER A 488 45.94 -11.87 -12.64
N THR A 489 45.04 -11.82 -11.66
CA THR A 489 43.64 -11.40 -11.83
C THR A 489 43.41 -9.91 -11.61
N PHE A 490 44.46 -9.14 -11.28
CA PHE A 490 44.35 -7.70 -11.14
C PHE A 490 44.11 -7.05 -12.51
N ALA A 491 43.12 -6.16 -12.58
CA ALA A 491 42.74 -5.41 -13.79
C ALA A 491 42.30 -6.23 -15.02
N ILE A 492 42.14 -7.57 -14.91
CA ILE A 492 41.71 -8.43 -16.04
C ILE A 492 40.30 -8.11 -16.53
N GLY A 493 39.47 -7.53 -15.65
CA GLY A 493 38.09 -7.15 -15.89
C GLY A 493 37.89 -5.64 -16.08
N LYS A 494 38.96 -4.87 -16.32
CA LYS A 494 38.90 -3.39 -16.39
C LYS A 494 37.96 -2.83 -17.47
N SER A 495 37.71 -3.60 -18.53
CA SER A 495 36.82 -3.21 -19.63
C SER A 495 35.35 -3.19 -19.22
N GLN A 496 35.00 -3.87 -18.13
CA GLN A 496 33.64 -3.98 -17.62
C GLN A 496 33.41 -3.04 -16.43
N SER A 497 32.15 -2.64 -16.26
CA SER A 497 31.77 -1.72 -15.19
C SER A 497 31.75 -2.41 -13.81
N HIS A 498 31.67 -1.63 -12.74
CA HIS A 498 31.53 -2.18 -11.39
C HIS A 498 30.23 -2.98 -11.25
N GLU A 499 29.17 -2.46 -11.86
CA GLU A 499 27.83 -3.01 -11.88
C GLU A 499 27.80 -4.37 -12.60
N PHE A 500 28.48 -4.47 -13.75
CA PHE A 500 28.63 -5.74 -14.47
C PHE A 500 29.21 -6.83 -13.55
N TRP A 501 30.34 -6.55 -12.90
CA TRP A 501 31.00 -7.51 -12.02
C TRP A 501 30.18 -7.87 -10.78
N MET A 502 29.48 -6.89 -10.20
CA MET A 502 28.54 -7.14 -9.11
C MET A 502 27.46 -8.15 -9.53
N SER A 503 26.84 -7.95 -10.69
CA SER A 503 25.80 -8.84 -11.21
C SER A 503 26.33 -10.25 -11.49
N ILE A 504 27.51 -10.38 -12.11
CA ILE A 504 28.14 -11.69 -12.37
C ILE A 504 28.38 -12.46 -11.08
N ILE A 505 29.01 -11.81 -10.08
CA ILE A 505 29.31 -12.45 -8.79
C ILE A 505 28.01 -12.86 -8.08
N ARG A 506 26.97 -12.01 -8.10
CA ARG A 506 25.65 -12.35 -7.53
C ARG A 506 25.00 -13.54 -8.23
N GLN A 507 25.06 -13.62 -9.56
CA GLN A 507 24.54 -14.76 -10.31
C GLN A 507 25.33 -16.06 -10.02
N LEU A 508 26.64 -15.97 -9.81
CA LEU A 508 27.46 -17.10 -9.37
C LEU A 508 27.08 -17.57 -7.96
N ILE A 509 26.77 -16.64 -7.05
CA ILE A 509 26.27 -16.94 -5.71
C ILE A 509 24.91 -17.64 -5.81
N HIS A 510 23.97 -17.08 -6.57
CA HIS A 510 22.62 -17.61 -6.74
C HIS A 510 22.63 -19.03 -7.33
N ARG A 511 23.51 -19.32 -8.29
CA ARG A 511 23.67 -20.67 -8.86
C ARG A 511 24.47 -21.63 -7.97
N GLY A 512 24.95 -21.16 -6.82
CA GLY A 512 25.68 -21.95 -5.84
C GLY A 512 27.10 -22.33 -6.28
N PHE A 513 27.71 -21.57 -7.19
CA PHE A 513 29.15 -21.69 -7.52
C PHE A 513 30.00 -20.96 -6.48
N VAL A 514 29.44 -19.92 -5.87
CA VAL A 514 30.07 -19.13 -4.81
C VAL A 514 29.12 -19.11 -3.63
N GLU A 515 29.65 -19.20 -2.42
CA GLU A 515 28.91 -19.00 -1.18
C GLU A 515 29.40 -17.71 -0.52
N GLN A 516 28.48 -16.99 0.12
CA GLN A 516 28.82 -15.81 0.92
C GLN A 516 28.68 -16.14 2.40
N ASP A 517 29.81 -16.28 3.10
CA ASP A 517 29.84 -16.61 4.52
C ASP A 517 29.57 -15.36 5.35
N ILE A 518 28.33 -15.22 5.82
CA ILE A 518 27.89 -14.09 6.65
C ILE A 518 28.56 -14.11 8.03
N SER A 519 28.96 -15.28 8.55
CA SER A 519 29.64 -15.38 9.84
C SER A 519 31.07 -14.81 9.81
N ARG A 520 31.67 -14.75 8.61
CA ARG A 520 33.03 -14.24 8.38
C ARG A 520 33.03 -12.95 7.56
N ASN A 521 32.24 -11.95 7.95
CA ASN A 521 32.20 -10.64 7.27
C ASN A 521 31.86 -10.74 5.77
N SER A 522 30.97 -11.64 5.38
CA SER A 522 30.50 -11.81 4.00
C SER A 522 31.61 -12.17 2.99
N GLN A 523 32.58 -12.98 3.44
CA GLN A 523 33.64 -13.55 2.61
C GLN A 523 33.06 -14.45 1.51
N LEU A 524 33.66 -14.41 0.32
CA LEU A 524 33.27 -15.27 -0.79
C LEU A 524 34.08 -16.57 -0.80
N LEU A 525 33.38 -17.70 -0.74
CA LEU A 525 33.94 -19.05 -0.77
C LEU A 525 33.52 -19.73 -2.08
N LEU A 526 34.41 -20.48 -2.72
CA LEU A 526 34.05 -21.31 -3.87
C LEU A 526 33.44 -22.62 -3.38
N THR A 527 32.45 -23.11 -4.10
CA THR A 527 31.89 -24.46 -3.90
C THR A 527 32.51 -25.45 -4.89
N ASP A 528 32.33 -26.75 -4.67
CA ASP A 528 32.80 -27.78 -5.61
C ASP A 528 32.23 -27.62 -7.03
N LYS A 529 31.05 -27.00 -7.15
CA LYS A 529 30.40 -26.71 -8.44
C LYS A 529 31.20 -25.72 -9.30
N ALA A 530 32.03 -24.87 -8.70
CA ALA A 530 32.82 -23.88 -9.44
C ALA A 530 33.96 -24.51 -10.27
N ARG A 531 34.41 -25.71 -9.88
CA ARG A 531 35.62 -26.34 -10.42
C ARG A 531 35.57 -26.63 -11.92
N PRO A 532 34.47 -27.20 -12.48
CA PRO A 532 34.38 -27.45 -13.91
C PRO A 532 34.39 -26.16 -14.75
N ILE A 533 33.77 -25.08 -14.26
CA ILE A 533 33.77 -23.78 -14.95
C ILE A 533 35.16 -23.17 -14.95
N LEU A 534 35.87 -23.21 -13.81
CA LEU A 534 37.25 -22.74 -13.69
C LEU A 534 38.21 -23.46 -14.65
N LYS A 535 37.97 -24.75 -14.92
CA LYS A 535 38.75 -25.54 -15.87
C LYS A 535 38.30 -25.37 -17.33
N GLY A 536 37.18 -24.67 -17.57
CA GLY A 536 36.60 -24.54 -18.91
C GLY A 536 35.91 -25.81 -19.42
N GLU A 537 35.59 -26.75 -18.54
CA GLU A 537 34.90 -28.00 -18.88
C GLU A 537 33.40 -27.78 -19.15
N ILE A 538 32.81 -26.72 -18.58
CA ILE A 538 31.39 -26.38 -18.71
C ILE A 538 31.24 -24.91 -19.11
N ALA A 539 30.47 -24.66 -20.16
CA ALA A 539 30.04 -23.31 -20.54
C ALA A 539 28.95 -22.79 -19.58
N LEU A 540 28.99 -21.51 -19.24
CA LEU A 540 28.03 -20.87 -18.34
C LEU A 540 27.30 -19.72 -19.04
N MET A 541 26.03 -19.95 -19.35
CA MET A 541 25.13 -18.88 -19.80
C MET A 541 24.60 -18.12 -18.59
N LEU A 542 24.88 -16.82 -18.49
CA LEU A 542 24.31 -15.93 -17.46
C LEU A 542 23.36 -14.91 -18.10
N ALA A 543 22.53 -14.28 -17.28
CA ALA A 543 21.70 -13.17 -17.72
C ALA A 543 22.58 -11.93 -17.90
N GLU A 544 22.37 -11.18 -18.99
CA GLU A 544 22.98 -9.86 -19.16
C GLU A 544 22.56 -8.95 -18.00
N PRO A 545 23.51 -8.29 -17.31
CA PRO A 545 23.18 -7.37 -16.22
C PRO A 545 22.27 -6.24 -16.70
N ARG A 546 21.11 -6.07 -16.06
CA ARG A 546 20.13 -5.03 -16.42
C ARG A 546 20.38 -3.69 -15.72
N ILE A 547 21.63 -3.38 -15.42
CA ILE A 547 21.96 -2.25 -14.53
C ILE A 547 22.18 -0.99 -15.37
N GLY A 548 21.50 0.11 -15.01
CA GLY A 548 21.68 1.43 -15.62
C GLY A 548 20.88 1.71 -16.89
N ARG A 549 20.02 0.79 -17.34
CA ARG A 549 19.02 1.08 -18.38
C ARG A 549 17.78 1.72 -17.76
N LYS A 550 17.32 2.84 -18.32
CA LYS A 550 16.03 3.43 -17.99
C LYS A 550 14.93 2.41 -18.32
N VAL A 551 14.40 1.73 -17.30
CA VAL A 551 13.10 1.03 -17.41
C VAL A 551 11.95 2.05 -17.31
N TYR A 552 12.25 3.24 -16.78
CA TYR A 552 11.34 4.37 -16.72
C TYR A 552 11.31 5.07 -18.08
N ASP A 553 10.26 4.82 -18.85
CA ASP A 553 9.93 5.65 -19.99
C ASP A 553 9.62 7.07 -19.46
N ASP A 554 10.27 8.11 -20.00
CA ASP A 554 9.97 9.52 -19.63
C ASP A 554 8.55 9.94 -20.10
N LYS A 555 7.84 9.04 -20.80
CA LYS A 555 6.47 9.24 -21.21
C LYS A 555 5.53 8.88 -20.05
N PRO A 556 4.81 9.86 -19.46
CA PRO A 556 3.70 9.52 -18.56
C PRO A 556 2.76 8.57 -19.30
N LEU A 557 2.26 7.54 -18.60
CA LEU A 557 1.22 6.65 -19.12
C LEU A 557 0.11 7.53 -19.71
N VAL A 558 0.04 7.56 -21.04
CA VAL A 558 -0.72 8.59 -21.77
C VAL A 558 -2.19 8.32 -21.55
N VAL A 559 -2.83 9.14 -20.72
CA VAL A 559 -4.27 9.27 -20.71
C VAL A 559 -4.62 10.51 -21.53
N ASN A 560 -5.48 10.33 -22.53
CA ASN A 560 -5.80 11.35 -23.51
C ASN A 560 -6.87 12.30 -22.91
N TYR A 561 -6.42 13.33 -22.18
CA TYR A 561 -7.27 14.36 -21.59
C TYR A 561 -6.58 15.74 -21.65
N ASP A 562 -7.37 16.81 -21.59
CA ASP A 562 -6.82 18.16 -21.54
C ASP A 562 -6.11 18.40 -20.20
N LYS A 563 -4.77 18.49 -20.24
CA LYS A 563 -3.92 18.70 -19.05
C LYS A 563 -4.17 20.05 -18.37
N ARG A 564 -4.52 21.09 -19.13
CA ARG A 564 -4.81 22.42 -18.57
C ARG A 564 -6.14 22.40 -17.84
N LEU A 565 -7.17 21.79 -18.43
CA LEU A 565 -8.45 21.59 -17.76
C LEU A 565 -8.28 20.74 -16.51
N TYR A 566 -7.59 19.60 -16.60
CA TYR A 566 -7.35 18.73 -15.44
C TYR A 566 -6.68 19.49 -14.28
N ALA A 567 -5.68 20.33 -14.57
CA ALA A 567 -5.06 21.17 -13.55
C ALA A 567 -6.06 22.17 -12.91
N ARG A 568 -6.93 22.81 -13.71
CA ARG A 568 -8.00 23.69 -13.21
C ARG A 568 -8.99 22.92 -12.33
N LEU A 569 -9.45 21.75 -12.76
CA LEU A 569 -10.37 20.89 -12.00
C LEU A 569 -9.73 20.40 -10.70
N LYS A 570 -8.45 20.03 -10.71
CA LYS A 570 -7.70 19.63 -9.51
C LYS A 570 -7.58 20.78 -8.51
N SER A 571 -7.38 22.01 -9.00
CA SER A 571 -7.36 23.21 -8.15
C SER A 571 -8.72 23.50 -7.53
N LEU A 572 -9.81 23.45 -8.32
CA LEU A 572 -11.18 23.62 -7.80
C LEU A 572 -11.53 22.56 -6.76
N ARG A 573 -11.20 21.30 -7.05
CA ARG A 573 -11.42 20.20 -6.10
C ARG A 573 -10.71 20.45 -4.78
N LYS A 574 -9.48 20.95 -4.82
CA LYS A 574 -8.72 21.27 -3.59
C LYS A 574 -9.40 22.38 -2.79
N SER A 575 -9.86 23.46 -3.43
CA SER A 575 -10.54 24.55 -2.70
C SER A 575 -11.85 24.10 -2.07
N LEU A 576 -12.66 23.30 -2.79
CA LEU A 576 -13.91 22.75 -2.25
C LEU A 576 -13.64 21.78 -1.11
N ALA A 577 -12.60 20.95 -1.23
CA ALA A 577 -12.22 20.02 -0.18
C ALA A 577 -11.79 20.74 1.11
N GLU A 578 -11.07 21.86 0.98
CA GLU A 578 -10.72 22.72 2.12
C GLU A 578 -11.95 23.40 2.74
N GLU A 579 -12.90 23.87 1.92
CA GLU A 579 -14.15 24.48 2.39
C GLU A 579 -15.03 23.48 3.19
N HIS A 580 -15.06 22.23 2.75
CA HIS A 580 -15.84 21.16 3.37
C HIS A 580 -15.07 20.35 4.42
N ASP A 581 -13.81 20.70 4.70
CA ASP A 581 -12.90 19.98 5.61
C ASP A 581 -12.78 18.47 5.34
N VAL A 582 -12.77 18.09 4.06
CA VAL A 582 -12.62 16.69 3.61
C VAL A 582 -11.37 16.52 2.75
N PRO A 583 -10.81 15.30 2.62
CA PRO A 583 -9.74 15.05 1.66
C PRO A 583 -10.20 15.28 0.20
N PRO A 584 -9.33 15.79 -0.71
CA PRO A 584 -9.72 16.13 -2.08
C PRO A 584 -10.41 15.01 -2.86
N PHE A 585 -9.93 13.77 -2.70
CA PHE A 585 -10.48 12.62 -3.43
C PHE A 585 -11.92 12.25 -3.00
N VAL A 586 -12.38 12.73 -1.84
CA VAL A 586 -13.76 12.50 -1.35
C VAL A 586 -14.75 13.33 -2.18
N VAL A 587 -14.37 14.54 -2.59
CA VAL A 587 -15.15 15.37 -3.53
C VAL A 587 -15.27 14.61 -4.87
N PHE A 588 -14.16 14.44 -5.58
CA PHE A 588 -14.08 13.59 -6.78
C PHE A 588 -12.73 12.89 -6.90
N SER A 589 -12.72 11.64 -7.36
CA SER A 589 -11.49 10.89 -7.58
C SER A 589 -10.66 11.46 -8.75
N ASP A 590 -9.37 11.15 -8.82
CA ASP A 590 -8.53 11.54 -9.97
C ASP A 590 -9.04 10.90 -11.28
N ALA A 591 -9.62 9.69 -11.22
CA ALA A 591 -10.27 9.04 -12.36
C ALA A 591 -11.49 9.83 -12.85
N THR A 592 -12.34 10.27 -11.93
CA THR A 592 -13.50 11.12 -12.24
C THR A 592 -13.07 12.45 -12.88
N LEU A 593 -12.05 13.13 -12.33
CA LEU A 593 -11.54 14.37 -12.91
C LEU A 593 -10.93 14.15 -14.31
N THR A 594 -10.26 13.01 -14.50
CA THR A 594 -9.69 12.62 -15.79
C THR A 594 -10.80 12.44 -16.83
N GLU A 595 -11.87 11.73 -16.47
CA GLU A 595 -13.02 11.53 -17.34
C GLU A 595 -13.76 12.85 -17.65
N MET A 596 -13.92 13.75 -16.67
CA MET A 596 -14.44 15.10 -16.89
C MET A 596 -13.58 15.88 -17.89
N ALA A 597 -12.25 15.81 -17.76
CA ALA A 597 -11.32 16.49 -18.66
C ALA A 597 -11.28 15.88 -20.08
N SER A 598 -11.72 14.63 -20.24
CA SER A 598 -11.87 13.99 -21.55
C SER A 598 -13.24 14.23 -22.19
N ARG A 599 -14.33 14.16 -21.41
CA ARG A 599 -15.72 14.22 -21.93
C ARG A 599 -16.32 15.62 -21.93
N LEU A 600 -15.74 16.57 -21.19
CA LEU A 600 -16.11 17.99 -21.17
C LEU A 600 -17.62 18.22 -20.87
N PRO A 601 -18.17 17.68 -19.77
CA PRO A 601 -19.59 17.86 -19.44
C PRO A 601 -19.92 19.32 -19.10
N ILE A 602 -20.89 19.89 -19.81
CA ILE A 602 -21.32 21.30 -19.68
C ILE A 602 -22.72 21.46 -19.07
N ASN A 603 -23.36 20.37 -18.67
CA ASN A 603 -24.67 20.40 -18.01
C ASN A 603 -24.83 19.24 -17.01
N PRO A 604 -25.81 19.32 -16.08
CA PRO A 604 -25.98 18.32 -15.03
C PRO A 604 -26.19 16.89 -15.55
N ARG A 605 -26.91 16.72 -16.67
CA ARG A 605 -27.14 15.38 -17.27
C ARG A 605 -25.84 14.76 -17.77
N GLN A 606 -24.99 15.55 -18.42
CA GLN A 606 -23.68 15.09 -18.88
C GLN A 606 -22.74 14.80 -17.71
N LEU A 607 -22.79 15.60 -16.65
CA LEU A 607 -21.96 15.39 -15.47
C LEU A 607 -22.36 14.11 -14.71
N LEU A 608 -23.66 13.83 -14.61
CA LEU A 608 -24.18 12.59 -14.00
C LEU A 608 -23.78 11.32 -14.77
N ALA A 609 -23.42 11.45 -16.05
CA ALA A 609 -22.94 10.34 -16.88
C ALA A 609 -21.42 10.06 -16.71
N ILE A 610 -20.74 10.82 -15.85
CA ILE A 610 -19.33 10.60 -15.49
C ILE A 610 -19.25 9.62 -14.33
N SER A 611 -18.35 8.65 -14.40
CA SER A 611 -18.19 7.63 -13.36
C SER A 611 -17.75 8.24 -12.02
N GLY A 612 -18.44 7.85 -10.95
CA GLY A 612 -18.23 8.35 -9.59
C GLY A 612 -18.98 9.65 -9.27
N VAL A 613 -19.83 10.15 -10.18
CA VAL A 613 -20.76 11.26 -9.92
C VAL A 613 -22.14 10.69 -9.59
N GLY A 614 -22.46 10.62 -8.30
CA GLY A 614 -23.81 10.31 -7.80
C GLY A 614 -24.68 11.56 -7.66
N GLU A 615 -25.97 11.38 -7.40
CA GLU A 615 -26.95 12.47 -7.27
C GLU A 615 -26.56 13.45 -6.16
N THR A 616 -26.12 12.94 -5.00
CA THR A 616 -25.67 13.76 -3.86
C THR A 616 -24.48 14.65 -4.24
N LYS A 617 -23.50 14.09 -4.96
CA LYS A 617 -22.31 14.84 -5.38
C LYS A 617 -22.60 15.84 -6.48
N LEU A 618 -23.50 15.48 -7.40
CA LEU A 618 -23.99 16.40 -8.42
C LEU A 618 -24.66 17.63 -7.77
N ALA A 619 -25.54 17.40 -6.79
CA ALA A 619 -26.23 18.47 -6.08
C ALA A 619 -25.27 19.35 -5.26
N ARG A 620 -24.27 18.75 -4.61
CA ARG A 620 -23.30 19.49 -3.79
C ARG A 620 -22.25 20.27 -4.60
N TYR A 621 -21.71 19.65 -5.66
CA TYR A 621 -20.50 20.14 -6.33
C TYR A 621 -20.68 20.44 -7.82
N GLY A 622 -21.77 19.97 -8.43
CA GLY A 622 -21.91 19.93 -9.89
C GLY A 622 -21.76 21.28 -10.58
N ASP A 623 -22.44 22.31 -10.07
CA ASP A 623 -22.46 23.64 -10.68
C ASP A 623 -21.07 24.27 -10.77
N ALA A 624 -20.25 24.13 -9.72
CA ALA A 624 -18.90 24.67 -9.68
C ALA A 624 -18.00 24.01 -10.74
N PHE A 625 -18.09 22.68 -10.90
CA PHE A 625 -17.31 21.96 -11.90
C PHE A 625 -17.77 22.27 -13.33
N ILE A 626 -19.08 22.32 -13.58
CA ILE A 626 -19.65 22.70 -14.88
C ILE A 626 -19.17 24.10 -15.27
N GLN A 627 -19.20 25.06 -14.35
CA GLN A 627 -18.77 26.43 -14.62
C GLN A 627 -17.28 26.52 -15.03
N VAL A 628 -16.41 25.75 -14.38
CA VAL A 628 -14.97 25.70 -14.74
C VAL A 628 -14.76 25.07 -16.11
N ILE A 629 -15.50 24.01 -16.44
CA ILE A 629 -15.43 23.34 -17.75
C ILE A 629 -15.93 24.28 -18.85
N THR A 630 -17.10 24.90 -18.68
CA THR A 630 -17.66 25.85 -19.65
C THR A 630 -16.71 27.01 -19.91
N ARG A 631 -16.17 27.64 -18.85
CA ARG A 631 -15.19 28.73 -18.99
C ARG A 631 -13.90 28.29 -19.68
N HIS A 632 -13.51 27.02 -19.55
CA HIS A 632 -12.34 26.49 -20.25
C HIS A 632 -12.60 26.29 -21.74
N LEU A 633 -13.81 25.91 -22.14
CA LEU A 633 -14.19 25.79 -23.55
C LEU A 633 -14.30 27.15 -24.25
N GLU A 634 -14.60 28.19 -23.48
CA GLU A 634 -14.65 29.58 -23.95
C GLU A 634 -13.27 30.26 -24.03
N SER A 635 -12.22 29.67 -23.44
CA SER A 635 -10.84 30.21 -23.35
C SER A 635 -9.88 29.51 -24.29
#